data_AF-A0A8C5SMB1-F1
#
_entry.id   AF-A0A8C5SMB1-F1
#
_cell.length_a   1.000
_cell.length_b   1.000
_cell.length_c   1.000
_cell.angle_alpha   90.00
_cell.angle_beta   90.00
_cell.angle_gamma   90.00
#
_symmetry.space_group_name_H-M   'P 1'
#
loop_
_entity.id
_entity.type
_entity.pdbx_description
1 polymer ?
#
loop_
_entity_poly.entity_id
_entity_poly.type
_entity_poly.pdbx_seq_one_letter_code
_entity_poly.pdbx_strand_id
1 'polypeptide(L)'
;MLGNWHVLVTVAMSWDHVITLGDLLKSIVKGEATIFWARLGRCYNYNAHLCSFFDFDTFGGHIKIGLGFKSVHMEGMELKHMGQQLLGHYPIHFHMAQDVDEKGGYQPPTYVKDMSIHHTFSRCVTVHGSNGLLIKDVVGYDSLGHCFFTEDGPEVRNTFDHCLGLVVKPGTLLPSDRDTRMCKTITEDAYPGYVPKPRQDCNAVSTFWLANPHNHLINCAAAGSEETGFWFVLHHVPTGLSVGMYPPGYSEHIPMGSFYNNRAHSNYRAGMIIDNGVKTTPASAKDKRPILTLISGRYSPHQDADPLKPREPALIHRFIAYKNQDHGAWLRGGDVWLDNCQFADNGIGLTLASGGTFPHDDGSKQEIKNSLFVGESGNTGTETIDNNIWGPGGLDHSGRTLPIGQNFPIRGIQFYDGPINVQNCTFRKFAALEGRHTSALAFRLNNAWQSCPNNNVTNLVFEDVPISSRVFFGEPGPWFNGLDMDGDKTSVFHDVDGSVSEYPGSYLIKEDNWLIKHRDCIEVPDWRGSICSGRYAQVYIQAYKSSNLKMKIIKNDFYTHPLYLEGALSKSTHYQQYQPVITLQKGYTIHWDKAAPEELAIWLINFNKNDWIQVGFCYPKGTTFSILSDIHNRLLKKTYKTGVFYPALQMDKLEYRYPTKGYYFWDEDTGLLFLKLKAQHEKEPFAFCSNRGCERIRIKANIPKQTGTSDCEALAYPKYAEKPTVDVPMPKKLPSARMYKKNHFVELKIDSYKTKYYHLKDDFAYISVDGKSFYLSEEGIQVVVIDGNEGKVIDRMSFKNIILQGIPAQIINYVNNIRNNSIVVMTSKGRFVSKSPWTKVLETLGAKPGFKLKDKMAFVGYKGSFQPFWIKLETNEDAVRIFQVLPVPVVKKMKL
;
A
#
# COMPACT_ATOMS: atom_id res chain seq x y z
N MET A 1 32.69 44.79 35.17
CA MET A 1 33.93 44.18 34.67
C MET A 1 34.45 43.23 35.72
N LEU A 2 34.37 41.92 35.46
CA LEU A 2 35.32 40.86 35.83
C LEU A 2 34.69 39.57 35.27
N GLY A 3 35.34 39.02 34.25
CA GLY A 3 34.78 38.08 33.29
C GLY A 3 34.52 36.68 33.85
N ASN A 4 33.46 36.06 33.34
CA ASN A 4 33.29 34.61 33.36
C ASN A 4 34.40 34.00 32.51
N TRP A 5 35.36 33.35 33.16
CA TRP A 5 36.32 32.49 32.49
C TRP A 5 35.61 31.18 32.14
N HIS A 6 35.37 30.95 30.85
CA HIS A 6 35.01 29.64 30.32
C HIS A 6 36.27 28.76 30.40
N VAL A 7 36.26 27.73 31.24
CA VAL A 7 37.31 26.70 31.25
C VAL A 7 36.85 25.60 30.30
N LEU A 8 37.39 25.60 29.08
CA LEU A 8 37.28 24.48 28.14
C LEU A 8 38.24 23.38 28.61
N VAL A 9 37.73 22.28 29.14
CA VAL A 9 38.57 21.12 29.47
C VAL A 9 38.59 20.20 28.26
N THR A 10 39.66 20.27 27.46
CA THR A 10 39.93 19.33 26.37
C THR A 10 40.79 18.19 26.90
N VAL A 11 40.27 16.96 26.90
CA VAL A 11 41.08 15.77 27.18
C VAL A 11 41.41 15.09 25.87
N ALA A 12 42.66 15.25 25.40
CA ALA A 12 43.21 14.49 24.29
C ALA A 12 43.86 13.21 24.84
N MET A 13 43.34 12.04 24.45
CA MET A 13 43.87 10.75 24.91
C MET A 13 44.70 10.09 23.79
N SER A 14 45.85 9.52 24.16
CA SER A 14 46.71 8.69 23.30
C SER A 14 46.62 7.21 23.70
N TRP A 15 47.17 6.32 22.86
CA TRP A 15 46.92 4.87 22.82
C TRP A 15 47.25 4.04 24.09
N ASP A 16 47.92 4.60 25.11
CA ASP A 16 48.53 3.81 26.20
C ASP A 16 47.85 3.88 27.58
N HIS A 17 46.63 4.44 27.71
CA HIS A 17 46.00 4.62 29.03
C HIS A 17 44.55 4.11 29.12
N VAL A 18 44.32 3.15 30.03
CA VAL A 18 43.00 2.88 30.62
C VAL A 18 42.83 3.84 31.79
N ILE A 19 42.05 4.91 31.61
CA ILE A 19 41.73 5.86 32.68
C ILE A 19 40.37 5.48 33.26
N THR A 20 40.30 5.24 34.58
CA THR A 20 39.01 5.06 35.25
C THR A 20 38.29 6.41 35.31
N LEU A 21 36.96 6.44 35.12
CA LEU A 21 36.17 7.68 35.15
C LEU A 21 36.40 8.51 36.43
N GLY A 22 36.75 7.84 37.55
CA GLY A 22 37.09 8.47 38.82
C GLY A 22 38.35 9.34 38.80
N ASP A 23 39.29 9.09 37.89
CA ASP A 23 40.50 9.91 37.70
C ASP A 23 40.24 11.07 36.72
N LEU A 24 39.33 10.90 35.77
CA LEU A 24 38.88 11.95 34.84
C LEU A 24 37.98 12.99 35.55
N LEU A 25 37.11 12.54 36.46
CA LEU A 25 36.18 13.42 37.20
C LEU A 25 36.90 14.33 38.21
N LYS A 26 38.11 13.98 38.66
CA LYS A 26 38.91 14.86 39.55
C LYS A 26 39.45 16.10 38.84
N SER A 27 39.50 16.13 37.50
CA SER A 27 39.99 17.27 36.70
C SER A 27 38.89 18.12 36.05
N ILE A 28 37.62 17.70 36.12
CA ILE A 28 36.49 18.40 35.50
C ILE A 28 35.80 19.28 36.55
N VAL A 29 36.22 20.55 36.62
CA VAL A 29 35.47 21.61 37.32
C VAL A 29 34.33 22.04 36.41
N LYS A 30 33.09 22.10 36.94
CA LYS A 30 31.85 22.52 36.24
C LYS A 30 32.10 23.49 35.06
N GLY A 31 32.01 22.96 33.83
CA GLY A 31 32.25 23.65 32.56
C GLY A 31 32.08 22.66 31.39
N GLU A 32 31.94 23.18 30.16
CA GLU A 32 31.81 22.38 28.93
C GLU A 32 33.03 21.46 28.74
N ALA A 33 32.78 20.16 28.51
CA ALA A 33 33.82 19.15 28.36
C ALA A 33 33.83 18.59 26.93
N THR A 34 34.98 18.68 26.25
CA THR A 34 35.19 18.08 24.92
C THR A 34 36.10 16.86 25.06
N ILE A 35 35.59 15.69 24.67
CA ILE A 35 36.37 14.45 24.56
C ILE A 35 36.54 14.14 23.07
N PHE A 36 37.80 14.12 22.61
CA PHE A 36 38.14 13.91 21.21
C PHE A 36 39.21 12.83 21.07
N TRP A 37 39.06 12.00 20.04
CA TRP A 37 40.12 11.09 19.58
C TRP A 37 40.69 11.55 18.23
N ALA A 38 41.99 11.35 17.99
CA ALA A 38 42.61 11.74 16.72
C ALA A 38 42.10 10.87 15.56
N ARG A 39 41.56 11.50 14.51
CA ARG A 39 41.26 10.81 13.24
C ARG A 39 42.54 10.71 12.43
N LEU A 40 43.04 9.49 12.26
CA LEU A 40 44.26 9.23 11.54
C LEU A 40 43.94 8.79 10.11
N GLY A 41 44.58 9.43 9.12
CA GLY A 41 44.48 9.05 7.71
C GLY A 41 45.29 7.80 7.34
N ARG A 42 45.88 7.11 8.32
CA ARG A 42 46.55 5.82 8.15
C ARG A 42 45.74 4.75 8.88
N CYS A 43 45.43 3.69 8.14
CA CYS A 43 44.68 2.57 8.62
C CYS A 43 45.53 1.63 9.49
N TYR A 44 45.10 1.36 10.72
CA TYR A 44 45.78 0.44 11.63
C TYR A 44 45.35 -1.00 11.36
N ASN A 45 46.30 -1.93 11.45
CA ASN A 45 46.10 -3.34 11.12
C ASN A 45 45.53 -4.15 12.31
N TYR A 46 44.45 -3.66 12.96
CA TYR A 46 43.69 -4.47 13.93
C TYR A 46 42.52 -5.22 13.28
N ASN A 47 42.07 -4.78 12.09
CA ASN A 47 41.19 -5.52 11.22
C ASN A 47 41.46 -5.13 9.75
N ALA A 48 42.21 -5.98 9.05
CA ALA A 48 42.73 -5.69 7.71
C ALA A 48 41.65 -5.38 6.65
N HIS A 49 40.39 -5.74 6.89
CA HIS A 49 39.30 -5.56 5.92
C HIS A 49 38.52 -4.25 6.07
N LEU A 50 38.53 -3.59 7.25
CA LEU A 50 37.75 -2.36 7.48
C LEU A 50 38.20 -1.21 6.56
N CYS A 51 39.49 -1.13 6.30
CA CYS A 51 40.12 -0.14 5.44
C CYS A 51 39.81 -0.31 3.95
N SER A 52 39.14 -1.41 3.58
CA SER A 52 38.57 -1.54 2.23
C SER A 52 37.24 -0.80 2.09
N PHE A 53 36.54 -0.54 3.20
CA PHE A 53 35.24 0.15 3.22
C PHE A 53 35.34 1.60 3.66
N PHE A 54 36.25 1.92 4.58
CA PHE A 54 36.47 3.26 5.10
C PHE A 54 37.87 3.76 4.72
N ASP A 55 37.97 5.02 4.28
CA ASP A 55 39.22 5.70 3.92
C ASP A 55 39.95 6.32 5.14
N PHE A 56 39.50 5.98 6.34
CA PHE A 56 40.04 6.42 7.63
C PHE A 56 40.00 5.28 8.65
N ASP A 57 40.79 5.40 9.72
CA ASP A 57 40.71 4.46 10.84
C ASP A 57 39.43 4.67 11.67
N THR A 58 38.79 3.57 12.04
CA THR A 58 37.55 3.49 12.82
C THR A 58 37.79 3.11 14.28
N PHE A 59 38.96 3.44 14.85
CA PHE A 59 39.32 3.15 16.24
C PHE A 59 39.28 4.41 17.11
N GLY A 60 38.16 4.62 17.81
CA GLY A 60 37.94 5.75 18.73
C GLY A 60 37.79 5.33 20.19
N GLY A 61 37.67 6.32 21.09
CA GLY A 61 37.33 6.08 22.50
C GLY A 61 35.89 5.60 22.68
N HIS A 62 35.55 4.97 23.82
CA HIS A 62 34.19 4.53 24.12
C HIS A 62 33.87 4.69 25.61
N ILE A 63 32.59 4.85 25.96
CA ILE A 63 32.12 4.95 27.34
C ILE A 63 31.11 3.83 27.59
N LYS A 64 31.36 3.01 28.62
CA LYS A 64 30.51 1.88 28.98
C LYS A 64 30.05 1.98 30.44
N ILE A 65 28.74 1.91 30.64
CA ILE A 65 28.08 1.95 31.94
C ILE A 65 27.45 0.57 32.16
N GLY A 66 28.00 -0.17 33.12
CA GLY A 66 27.55 -1.52 33.46
C GLY A 66 26.66 -1.57 34.70
N LEU A 67 26.14 -2.75 34.99
CA LEU A 67 25.34 -3.03 36.19
C LEU A 67 26.04 -2.58 37.49
N GLY A 68 25.27 -2.02 38.42
CA GLY A 68 25.72 -1.73 39.79
C GLY A 68 26.43 -0.38 39.97
N PHE A 69 26.39 0.50 38.97
CA PHE A 69 26.82 1.89 39.15
C PHE A 69 25.99 2.57 40.25
N LYS A 70 26.59 3.50 41.00
CA LYS A 70 25.89 4.21 42.10
C LYS A 70 25.06 5.39 41.61
N SER A 71 25.63 6.19 40.71
CA SER A 71 24.97 7.34 40.08
C SER A 71 25.73 7.68 38.81
N VAL A 72 25.02 7.91 37.71
CA VAL A 72 25.57 8.38 36.43
C VAL A 72 24.63 9.40 35.83
N HIS A 73 25.16 10.58 35.54
CA HIS A 73 24.44 11.69 34.91
C HIS A 73 25.42 12.40 33.97
N MET A 74 25.17 12.36 32.66
CA MET A 74 26.03 12.98 31.65
C MET A 74 25.32 14.20 31.08
N GLU A 75 25.96 15.37 31.15
CA GLU A 75 25.38 16.65 30.72
C GLU A 75 26.40 17.59 30.09
N GLY A 76 26.06 18.25 28.98
CA GLY A 76 26.86 19.36 28.44
C GLY A 76 28.21 18.94 27.83
N MET A 77 28.30 17.73 27.26
CA MET A 77 29.56 17.21 26.71
C MET A 77 29.54 17.10 25.18
N GLU A 78 30.71 17.29 24.58
CA GLU A 78 31.00 17.00 23.17
C GLU A 78 31.83 15.72 23.05
N LEU A 79 31.35 14.76 22.26
CA LEU A 79 32.01 13.49 21.95
C LEU A 79 32.32 13.42 20.46
N LYS A 80 33.62 13.43 20.12
CA LYS A 80 34.09 13.43 18.72
C LYS A 80 35.04 12.28 18.42
N HIS A 81 34.84 11.60 17.27
CA HIS A 81 35.64 10.43 16.86
C HIS A 81 35.64 9.31 17.92
N MET A 82 34.48 9.12 18.56
CA MET A 82 34.23 8.06 19.53
C MET A 82 33.55 6.86 18.84
N GLY A 83 33.52 5.73 19.52
CA GLY A 83 33.06 4.45 19.01
C GLY A 83 34.13 3.71 18.21
N GLN A 84 33.87 2.43 17.97
CA GLN A 84 34.69 1.58 17.12
C GLN A 84 33.80 0.66 16.25
N GLN A 85 34.30 0.23 15.09
CA GLN A 85 33.71 -0.89 14.33
C GLN A 85 34.04 -2.25 14.97
N LEU A 86 33.95 -2.31 16.31
CA LEU A 86 34.01 -3.50 17.16
C LEU A 86 32.81 -3.50 18.11
N LEU A 87 32.15 -4.65 18.28
CA LEU A 87 30.94 -4.76 19.11
C LEU A 87 31.20 -4.33 20.57
N GLY A 88 30.25 -3.62 21.16
CA GLY A 88 30.30 -3.16 22.56
C GLY A 88 31.12 -1.89 22.82
N HIS A 89 31.75 -1.30 21.81
CA HIS A 89 32.62 -0.11 21.91
C HIS A 89 31.94 1.11 21.27
N TYR A 90 31.06 1.78 22.02
CA TYR A 90 30.24 2.88 21.51
C TYR A 90 30.52 4.20 22.25
N PRO A 91 30.22 5.37 21.66
CA PRO A 91 30.41 6.67 22.30
C PRO A 91 29.77 6.73 23.68
N ILE A 92 28.52 6.26 23.79
CA ILE A 92 27.82 6.04 25.05
C ILE A 92 27.12 4.68 24.99
N HIS A 93 27.42 3.80 25.94
CA HIS A 93 26.88 2.45 26.01
C HIS A 93 26.39 2.11 27.41
N PHE A 94 25.07 2.10 27.61
CA PHE A 94 24.45 1.50 28.80
C PHE A 94 24.28 0.00 28.56
N HIS A 95 25.11 -0.81 29.21
CA HIS A 95 25.28 -2.23 28.94
C HIS A 95 24.80 -3.07 30.11
N MET A 96 23.65 -3.71 29.95
CA MET A 96 23.03 -4.60 30.93
C MET A 96 22.83 -3.92 32.28
N ALA A 97 22.46 -2.64 32.28
CA ALA A 97 22.35 -1.83 33.50
C ALA A 97 21.02 -1.99 34.24
N GLN A 98 20.09 -2.80 33.70
CA GLN A 98 18.74 -3.02 34.22
C GLN A 98 17.90 -1.74 34.27
N ASP A 99 16.95 -1.64 35.19
CA ASP A 99 16.14 -0.43 35.39
C ASP A 99 17.04 0.70 35.94
N VAL A 100 17.16 1.82 35.22
CA VAL A 100 18.03 2.98 35.59
C VAL A 100 17.22 4.24 35.96
N ASP A 101 15.91 4.08 36.12
CA ASP A 101 14.92 5.04 36.58
C ASP A 101 14.57 4.83 38.07
N GLU A 102 13.49 5.45 38.54
CA GLU A 102 13.00 5.31 39.92
C GLU A 102 12.70 3.85 40.29
N LYS A 103 12.28 3.02 39.31
CA LYS A 103 12.02 1.59 39.51
C LYS A 103 13.31 0.83 39.84
N GLY A 104 14.43 1.27 39.30
CA GLY A 104 15.77 0.79 39.64
C GLY A 104 16.34 1.36 40.95
N GLY A 105 15.61 2.28 41.61
CA GLY A 105 16.07 2.96 42.82
C GLY A 105 16.96 4.18 42.57
N TYR A 106 17.03 4.70 41.34
CA TYR A 106 17.82 5.88 41.01
C TYR A 106 17.02 7.17 41.22
N GLN A 107 17.53 8.04 42.09
CA GLN A 107 16.94 9.33 42.43
C GLN A 107 18.03 10.42 42.49
N PRO A 108 18.12 11.33 41.51
CA PRO A 108 17.27 11.40 40.31
C PRO A 108 17.55 10.24 39.33
N PRO A 109 16.59 9.91 38.43
CA PRO A 109 16.80 8.96 37.34
C PRO A 109 18.08 9.23 36.55
N THR A 110 18.67 8.17 36.00
CA THR A 110 19.88 8.26 35.16
C THR A 110 19.56 8.98 33.85
N TYR A 111 20.45 9.88 33.41
CA TYR A 111 20.25 10.61 32.16
C TYR A 111 21.52 10.88 31.35
N VAL A 112 21.30 11.08 30.05
CA VAL A 112 22.24 11.66 29.08
C VAL A 112 21.56 12.89 28.48
N LYS A 113 22.09 14.08 28.74
CA LYS A 113 21.41 15.34 28.45
C LYS A 113 22.33 16.39 27.81
N ASP A 114 21.81 17.25 26.93
CA ASP A 114 22.56 18.38 26.35
C ASP A 114 23.91 17.96 25.72
N MET A 115 23.90 16.93 24.88
CA MET A 115 25.12 16.33 24.33
C MET A 115 25.28 16.60 22.83
N SER A 116 26.52 16.80 22.39
CA SER A 116 26.92 16.78 20.97
C SER A 116 27.77 15.54 20.69
N ILE A 117 27.28 14.60 19.89
CA ILE A 117 27.97 13.34 19.57
C ILE A 117 28.16 13.28 18.06
N HIS A 118 29.40 13.35 17.57
CA HIS A 118 29.60 13.55 16.14
C HIS A 118 30.89 12.99 15.54
N HIS A 119 30.86 12.73 14.24
CA HIS A 119 31.91 12.03 13.51
C HIS A 119 32.31 10.73 14.20
N THR A 120 31.31 9.94 14.62
CA THR A 120 31.54 8.73 15.40
C THR A 120 31.85 7.55 14.50
N PHE A 121 32.78 6.70 14.94
CA PHE A 121 33.13 5.50 14.22
C PHE A 121 32.21 4.33 14.49
N SER A 122 31.27 4.47 15.44
CA SER A 122 30.07 3.65 15.54
C SER A 122 29.05 4.31 16.45
N ARG A 123 27.76 4.19 16.13
CA ARG A 123 26.62 4.59 16.98
C ARG A 123 26.65 6.04 17.50
N CYS A 124 25.66 6.40 18.29
CA CYS A 124 25.65 7.59 19.14
C CYS A 124 25.42 7.15 20.59
N VAL A 125 24.18 6.78 20.92
CA VAL A 125 23.79 6.26 22.24
C VAL A 125 23.22 4.86 22.07
N THR A 126 23.84 3.89 22.74
CA THR A 126 23.38 2.50 22.78
C THR A 126 22.78 2.18 24.14
N VAL A 127 21.54 1.69 24.12
CA VAL A 127 20.84 1.14 25.27
C VAL A 127 20.75 -0.37 25.06
N HIS A 128 21.41 -1.13 25.93
CA HIS A 128 21.49 -2.58 25.84
C HIS A 128 21.11 -3.18 27.19
N GLY A 129 20.05 -4.00 27.24
CA GLY A 129 19.54 -4.62 28.46
C GLY A 129 19.25 -3.61 29.60
N SER A 130 18.90 -2.38 29.24
CA SER A 130 18.73 -1.25 30.16
C SER A 130 17.40 -0.54 29.89
N ASN A 131 16.73 -0.08 30.94
CA ASN A 131 15.36 0.43 30.88
C ASN A 131 15.20 1.74 31.66
N GLY A 132 14.29 2.60 31.22
CA GLY A 132 13.98 3.85 31.93
C GLY A 132 15.04 4.94 31.80
N LEU A 133 15.97 4.83 30.85
CA LEU A 133 16.99 5.86 30.62
C LEU A 133 16.35 7.12 30.00
N LEU A 134 16.70 8.29 30.53
CA LEU A 134 16.37 9.58 29.90
C LEU A 134 17.50 10.03 28.98
N ILE A 135 17.22 10.16 27.69
CA ILE A 135 18.11 10.69 26.65
C ILE A 135 17.45 11.95 26.12
N LYS A 136 18.01 13.11 26.44
CA LYS A 136 17.34 14.39 26.21
C LYS A 136 18.25 15.44 25.59
N ASP A 137 17.78 16.22 24.62
CA ASP A 137 18.58 17.31 24.03
C ASP A 137 19.92 16.79 23.48
N VAL A 138 19.92 15.60 22.86
CA VAL A 138 21.12 14.95 22.31
C VAL A 138 21.17 15.07 20.80
N VAL A 139 22.27 15.61 20.28
CA VAL A 139 22.55 15.68 18.84
C VAL A 139 23.55 14.58 18.44
N GLY A 140 23.16 13.75 17.48
CA GLY A 140 24.02 12.82 16.76
C GLY A 140 24.30 13.33 15.34
N TYR A 141 25.56 13.48 14.93
CA TYR A 141 25.90 13.93 13.57
C TYR A 141 27.03 13.12 12.94
N ASP A 142 26.87 12.67 11.70
CA ASP A 142 27.89 11.90 10.96
C ASP A 142 28.36 10.67 11.75
N SER A 143 27.45 9.71 11.94
CA SER A 143 27.70 8.48 12.69
C SER A 143 27.72 7.26 11.76
N LEU A 144 28.65 6.32 11.99
CA LEU A 144 28.62 5.00 11.35
C LEU A 144 27.68 4.03 12.08
N GLY A 145 26.84 3.31 11.33
CA GLY A 145 25.79 2.43 11.87
C GLY A 145 24.63 3.20 12.52
N HIS A 146 23.63 2.48 13.04
CA HIS A 146 22.50 3.05 13.79
C HIS A 146 22.93 4.07 14.86
N CYS A 147 22.34 5.27 14.93
CA CYS A 147 22.77 6.32 15.87
C CYS A 147 22.20 6.11 17.29
N PHE A 148 20.90 6.26 17.49
CA PHE A 148 20.20 5.92 18.72
C PHE A 148 19.70 4.47 18.63
N PHE A 149 20.27 3.58 19.44
CA PHE A 149 20.18 2.14 19.23
C PHE A 149 19.75 1.41 20.51
N THR A 150 18.63 0.71 20.45
CA THR A 150 18.28 -0.32 21.46
C THR A 150 18.65 -1.69 20.92
N GLU A 151 19.39 -2.49 21.67
CA GLU A 151 20.17 -3.59 21.08
C GLU A 151 19.42 -4.92 20.97
N ASP A 152 18.89 -5.46 22.08
CA ASP A 152 18.50 -6.87 22.14
C ASP A 152 16.99 -7.13 22.20
N GLY A 153 16.17 -6.10 22.37
CA GLY A 153 14.72 -6.19 22.46
C GLY A 153 14.11 -5.98 23.84
N PRO A 154 14.73 -6.25 25.01
CA PRO A 154 14.06 -6.03 26.30
C PRO A 154 14.06 -4.56 26.74
N GLU A 155 14.73 -3.67 26.01
CA GLU A 155 14.90 -2.27 26.40
C GLU A 155 13.59 -1.50 26.25
N VAL A 156 13.00 -1.11 27.37
CA VAL A 156 11.69 -0.47 27.46
C VAL A 156 11.71 0.74 28.39
N ARG A 157 10.68 1.59 28.27
CA ARG A 157 10.48 2.82 29.06
C ARG A 157 11.61 3.85 28.92
N ASN A 158 12.54 3.66 27.98
CA ASN A 158 13.55 4.66 27.70
C ASN A 158 12.86 5.85 27.01
N THR A 159 13.26 7.05 27.40
CA THR A 159 12.68 8.29 26.89
C THR A 159 13.73 9.04 26.08
N PHE A 160 13.48 9.13 24.77
CA PHE A 160 14.20 10.00 23.85
C PHE A 160 13.35 11.27 23.68
N ASP A 161 13.82 12.39 24.24
CA ASP A 161 13.14 13.69 24.16
C ASP A 161 14.03 14.73 23.48
N HIS A 162 13.54 15.31 22.38
CA HIS A 162 14.26 16.34 21.65
C HIS A 162 15.66 15.90 21.17
N CYS A 163 15.77 14.66 20.72
CA CYS A 163 16.99 14.12 20.12
C CYS A 163 17.02 14.38 18.61
N LEU A 164 18.18 14.81 18.08
CA LEU A 164 18.38 15.07 16.67
C LEU A 164 19.47 14.15 16.12
N GLY A 165 19.16 13.37 15.09
CA GLY A 165 20.17 12.63 14.34
C GLY A 165 20.29 13.13 12.91
N LEU A 166 21.53 13.34 12.47
CA LEU A 166 21.88 13.92 11.18
C LEU A 166 22.97 13.08 10.50
N VAL A 167 22.78 12.76 9.22
CA VAL A 167 23.80 12.06 8.40
C VAL A 167 24.23 10.74 9.04
N VAL A 168 23.36 9.73 8.96
CA VAL A 168 23.64 8.40 9.52
C VAL A 168 24.06 7.47 8.41
N LYS A 169 25.30 7.00 8.47
CA LYS A 169 25.99 6.25 7.41
C LYS A 169 26.08 4.76 7.74
N PRO A 170 26.24 3.88 6.75
CA PRO A 170 26.39 2.44 6.96
C PRO A 170 27.59 2.07 7.84
N GLY A 171 27.50 0.95 8.53
CA GLY A 171 28.56 0.36 9.36
C GLY A 171 28.71 -1.14 9.12
N THR A 172 29.70 -1.77 9.75
CA THR A 172 30.01 -3.20 9.54
C THR A 172 29.55 -4.12 10.67
N LEU A 173 29.22 -3.54 11.84
CA LEU A 173 28.93 -4.27 13.09
C LEU A 173 27.81 -5.31 12.95
N LEU A 174 26.61 -4.90 12.51
CA LEU A 174 25.46 -5.79 12.35
C LEU A 174 25.12 -5.93 10.86
N PRO A 175 24.46 -7.03 10.43
CA PRO A 175 23.92 -7.10 9.07
C PRO A 175 23.03 -5.91 8.71
N SER A 176 22.23 -5.42 9.66
CA SER A 176 21.36 -4.24 9.51
C SER A 176 22.12 -2.94 9.23
N ASP A 177 23.36 -2.81 9.69
CA ASP A 177 24.19 -1.61 9.47
C ASP A 177 24.74 -1.51 8.05
N ARG A 178 24.83 -2.65 7.36
CA ARG A 178 25.63 -2.79 6.15
C ARG A 178 24.90 -2.23 4.95
N ASP A 179 25.65 -1.54 4.12
CA ASP A 179 25.22 -1.19 2.77
C ASP A 179 25.28 -2.40 1.83
N THR A 180 24.95 -2.17 0.55
CA THR A 180 24.97 -3.20 -0.49
C THR A 180 26.34 -3.86 -0.66
N ARG A 181 27.43 -3.09 -0.55
CA ARG A 181 28.79 -3.60 -0.78
C ARG A 181 29.23 -4.42 0.42
N MET A 182 29.12 -3.88 1.63
CA MET A 182 29.43 -4.53 2.89
C MET A 182 28.60 -5.81 3.07
N CYS A 183 27.30 -5.79 2.76
CA CYS A 183 26.44 -6.97 2.88
C CYS A 183 26.86 -8.13 1.95
N LYS A 184 27.41 -7.81 0.77
CA LYS A 184 27.91 -8.81 -0.19
C LYS A 184 29.28 -9.36 0.19
N THR A 185 30.13 -8.54 0.80
CA THR A 185 31.51 -8.91 1.14
C THR A 185 31.63 -9.55 2.52
N ILE A 186 30.90 -9.05 3.52
CA ILE A 186 30.95 -9.52 4.90
C ILE A 186 29.95 -10.66 5.08
N THR A 187 30.43 -11.87 4.83
CA THR A 187 29.65 -13.12 4.98
C THR A 187 30.18 -14.02 6.09
N GLU A 188 31.03 -13.46 6.97
CA GLU A 188 31.40 -14.09 8.24
C GLU A 188 30.12 -14.45 9.01
N ASP A 189 30.11 -15.59 9.68
CA ASP A 189 28.94 -16.17 10.38
C ASP A 189 27.76 -16.65 9.50
N ALA A 190 27.89 -16.58 8.17
CA ALA A 190 26.93 -17.23 7.27
C ALA A 190 27.23 -18.72 7.09
N TYR A 191 26.20 -19.50 6.76
CA TYR A 191 26.39 -20.91 6.40
C TYR A 191 26.93 -21.03 4.96
N PRO A 192 27.80 -22.02 4.65
CA PRO A 192 28.35 -22.20 3.31
C PRO A 192 27.32 -22.16 2.16
N GLY A 193 27.64 -21.35 1.14
CA GLY A 193 26.76 -21.11 -0.02
C GLY A 193 25.58 -20.19 0.27
N TYR A 194 25.70 -19.28 1.25
CA TYR A 194 24.82 -18.13 1.42
C TYR A 194 25.00 -17.15 0.25
N VAL A 195 23.88 -16.63 -0.27
CA VAL A 195 23.87 -15.59 -1.31
C VAL A 195 23.16 -14.36 -0.73
N PRO A 196 23.89 -13.28 -0.42
CA PRO A 196 23.32 -12.10 0.20
C PRO A 196 22.26 -11.42 -0.67
N LYS A 197 21.17 -10.98 -0.05
CA LYS A 197 20.15 -10.12 -0.64
C LYS A 197 20.08 -8.80 0.12
N PRO A 198 20.89 -7.79 -0.24
CA PRO A 198 21.09 -6.61 0.60
C PRO A 198 19.82 -5.93 1.11
N ARG A 199 18.84 -5.65 0.24
CA ARG A 199 17.57 -5.01 0.63
C ARG A 199 16.68 -5.86 1.56
N GLN A 200 16.92 -7.18 1.64
CA GLN A 200 16.15 -8.13 2.46
C GLN A 200 16.90 -8.56 3.73
N ASP A 201 18.22 -8.67 3.68
CA ASP A 201 19.05 -9.21 4.76
C ASP A 201 19.76 -8.11 5.57
N CYS A 202 20.05 -6.96 4.93
CA CYS A 202 20.85 -5.84 5.42
C CYS A 202 20.11 -4.50 5.16
N ASN A 203 20.82 -3.42 4.78
CA ASN A 203 20.23 -2.16 4.31
C ASN A 203 19.14 -1.62 5.25
N ALA A 204 19.51 -1.46 6.52
CA ALA A 204 18.59 -1.07 7.57
C ALA A 204 19.12 -0.01 8.52
N VAL A 205 20.25 0.62 8.18
CA VAL A 205 20.88 1.64 9.02
C VAL A 205 19.88 2.74 9.34
N SER A 206 19.78 3.14 10.60
CA SER A 206 18.67 3.96 11.06
C SER A 206 19.11 5.01 12.05
N THR A 207 18.47 6.18 12.01
CA THR A 207 18.75 7.20 13.03
C THR A 207 18.29 6.72 14.41
N PHE A 208 17.07 6.20 14.49
CA PHE A 208 16.51 5.55 15.66
C PHE A 208 16.19 4.10 15.32
N TRP A 209 16.96 3.17 15.87
CA TRP A 209 16.73 1.74 15.76
C TRP A 209 16.17 1.22 17.08
N LEU A 210 14.90 0.79 17.04
CA LEU A 210 14.11 0.45 18.21
C LEU A 210 13.68 -1.00 18.14
N ALA A 211 14.38 -1.86 18.86
CA ALA A 211 14.14 -3.30 18.99
C ALA A 211 12.86 -3.62 19.79
N ASN A 212 12.34 -2.63 20.51
CA ASN A 212 11.08 -2.69 21.26
C ASN A 212 10.27 -1.41 21.08
N PRO A 213 8.98 -1.50 20.72
CA PRO A 213 8.14 -0.32 20.55
C PRO A 213 7.73 0.35 21.87
N HIS A 214 7.92 -0.30 23.02
CA HIS A 214 7.57 0.25 24.35
C HIS A 214 8.62 1.25 24.88
N ASN A 215 9.04 2.20 24.04
CA ASN A 215 9.92 3.32 24.37
C ASN A 215 9.24 4.63 23.97
N HIS A 216 9.61 5.74 24.62
CA HIS A 216 9.03 7.05 24.40
C HIS A 216 9.93 7.87 23.48
N LEU A 217 9.40 8.34 22.35
CA LEU A 217 10.06 9.21 21.39
C LEU A 217 9.24 10.49 21.20
N ILE A 218 9.78 11.60 21.68
CA ILE A 218 9.07 12.86 21.79
C ILE A 218 9.95 13.96 21.21
N ASN A 219 9.41 14.78 20.30
CA ASN A 219 10.13 15.91 19.70
C ASN A 219 11.45 15.55 18.98
N CYS A 220 11.66 14.29 18.61
CA CYS A 220 12.88 13.85 17.96
C CYS A 220 12.88 14.15 16.46
N ALA A 221 14.06 14.35 15.89
CA ALA A 221 14.25 14.59 14.47
C ALA A 221 15.29 13.63 13.87
N ALA A 222 14.96 13.00 12.75
CA ALA A 222 15.84 12.14 11.97
C ALA A 222 16.02 12.70 10.56
N ALA A 223 17.25 13.09 10.22
CA ALA A 223 17.54 13.83 9.01
C ALA A 223 18.75 13.25 8.26
N GLY A 224 18.51 12.64 7.10
CA GLY A 224 19.60 12.17 6.23
C GLY A 224 20.21 10.83 6.63
N SER A 225 19.40 9.84 7.01
CA SER A 225 19.88 8.46 7.12
C SER A 225 19.95 7.79 5.74
N GLU A 226 21.00 7.02 5.52
CA GLU A 226 21.20 6.20 4.31
C GLU A 226 20.15 5.10 4.14
N GLU A 227 19.32 4.81 5.15
CA GLU A 227 18.09 4.03 4.96
C GLU A 227 16.90 4.68 5.68
N THR A 228 16.79 4.62 7.01
CA THR A 228 15.54 4.97 7.71
C THR A 228 15.72 5.99 8.83
N GLY A 229 14.75 6.89 9.00
CA GLY A 229 14.70 7.78 10.16
C GLY A 229 14.42 7.01 11.45
N PHE A 230 13.18 6.55 11.62
CA PHE A 230 12.73 5.73 12.76
C PHE A 230 12.39 4.32 12.31
N TRP A 231 13.08 3.30 12.81
CA TRP A 231 12.77 1.91 12.53
C TRP A 231 12.43 1.16 13.81
N PHE A 232 11.16 0.77 13.94
CA PHE A 232 10.69 -0.17 14.95
C PHE A 232 10.81 -1.60 14.39
N VAL A 233 11.80 -2.33 14.87
CA VAL A 233 12.13 -3.69 14.44
C VAL A 233 11.79 -4.67 15.56
N LEU A 234 10.94 -5.64 15.29
CA LEU A 234 10.31 -6.43 16.34
C LEU A 234 11.12 -7.69 16.61
N HIS A 235 11.81 -7.73 17.75
CA HIS A 235 12.56 -8.90 18.18
C HIS A 235 11.59 -9.97 18.73
N HIS A 236 11.37 -11.04 17.96
CA HIS A 236 10.46 -12.12 18.37
C HIS A 236 10.80 -12.70 19.74
N VAL A 237 12.09 -12.85 20.01
CA VAL A 237 12.67 -13.19 21.32
C VAL A 237 13.84 -12.25 21.56
N PRO A 238 14.25 -12.01 22.81
CA PRO A 238 15.45 -11.23 23.08
C PRO A 238 16.67 -11.90 22.46
N THR A 239 17.62 -11.11 21.98
CA THR A 239 18.88 -11.59 21.41
C THR A 239 20.04 -11.42 22.39
N GLY A 240 21.26 -11.75 21.94
CA GLY A 240 22.49 -11.40 22.65
C GLY A 240 22.56 -11.85 24.10
N LEU A 241 22.95 -10.93 24.99
CA LEU A 241 23.06 -11.17 26.44
C LEU A 241 21.70 -11.14 27.14
N SER A 242 20.64 -10.76 26.42
CA SER A 242 19.29 -10.61 26.96
C SER A 242 18.40 -11.84 26.76
N VAL A 243 18.91 -12.91 26.14
CA VAL A 243 18.15 -14.13 25.86
C VAL A 243 17.39 -14.60 27.10
N GLY A 244 16.07 -14.79 26.95
CA GLY A 244 15.19 -15.28 28.01
C GLY A 244 14.52 -14.20 28.88
N MET A 245 14.80 -12.91 28.66
CA MET A 245 14.18 -11.81 29.42
C MET A 245 12.67 -11.61 29.17
N TYR A 246 12.13 -12.06 28.03
CA TYR A 246 10.69 -12.11 27.75
C TYR A 246 10.31 -13.31 26.88
N PRO A 247 9.04 -13.76 26.89
CA PRO A 247 8.58 -14.89 26.07
C PRO A 247 8.42 -14.53 24.59
N PRO A 248 8.49 -15.51 23.67
CA PRO A 248 8.35 -15.26 22.24
C PRO A 248 7.06 -14.51 21.88
N GLY A 249 7.15 -13.50 21.02
CA GLY A 249 6.02 -12.67 20.59
C GLY A 249 5.85 -11.36 21.36
N TYR A 250 6.59 -11.14 22.45
CA TYR A 250 6.35 -10.00 23.34
C TYR A 250 6.50 -8.64 22.63
N SER A 251 7.58 -8.41 21.90
CA SER A 251 7.79 -7.11 21.24
C SER A 251 6.81 -6.85 20.10
N GLU A 252 6.33 -7.90 19.42
CA GLU A 252 5.28 -7.78 18.41
C GLU A 252 3.92 -7.37 18.99
N HIS A 253 3.68 -7.62 20.28
CA HIS A 253 2.39 -7.43 20.91
C HIS A 253 2.37 -6.36 22.00
N ILE A 254 3.52 -5.90 22.50
CA ILE A 254 3.54 -4.87 23.52
C ILE A 254 3.04 -3.52 22.96
N PRO A 255 2.18 -2.79 23.69
CA PRO A 255 1.74 -1.46 23.26
C PRO A 255 2.92 -0.51 23.10
N MET A 256 2.84 0.37 22.11
CA MET A 256 3.89 1.35 21.84
C MET A 256 3.96 2.37 22.99
N GLY A 257 5.17 2.82 23.31
CA GLY A 257 5.35 4.00 24.14
C GLY A 257 4.86 5.27 23.43
N SER A 258 5.14 6.42 24.00
CA SER A 258 4.70 7.70 23.41
C SER A 258 5.45 7.97 22.11
N PHE A 259 4.76 8.19 20.99
CA PHE A 259 5.35 8.71 19.76
C PHE A 259 4.68 10.04 19.38
N TYR A 260 5.34 11.16 19.70
CA TYR A 260 4.72 12.48 19.62
C TYR A 260 5.63 13.54 19.01
N ASN A 261 5.11 14.26 18.02
CA ASN A 261 5.76 15.46 17.43
C ASN A 261 7.17 15.19 16.87
N ASN A 262 7.40 13.99 16.34
CA ASN A 262 8.66 13.60 15.71
C ASN A 262 8.71 14.02 14.24
N ARG A 263 9.91 14.20 13.71
CA ARG A 263 10.15 14.61 12.31
C ARG A 263 11.16 13.68 11.61
N ALA A 264 10.90 13.29 10.38
CA ALA A 264 11.84 12.51 9.58
C ALA A 264 11.95 13.02 8.13
N HIS A 265 13.15 13.34 7.68
CA HIS A 265 13.35 13.79 6.30
C HIS A 265 14.68 13.41 5.69
N SER A 266 14.76 13.52 4.36
CA SER A 266 15.98 13.26 3.59
C SER A 266 16.53 11.84 3.76
N ASN A 267 15.70 10.88 4.19
CA ASN A 267 16.11 9.49 4.31
C ASN A 267 15.90 8.76 2.98
N TYR A 268 16.78 7.80 2.67
CA TYR A 268 16.73 7.05 1.43
C TYR A 268 15.48 6.15 1.34
N ARG A 269 15.24 5.31 2.34
CA ARG A 269 14.16 4.31 2.34
C ARG A 269 12.89 4.82 2.98
N ALA A 270 12.96 5.36 4.20
CA ALA A 270 11.75 5.84 4.84
C ALA A 270 11.99 6.86 5.95
N GLY A 271 11.01 7.74 6.16
CA GLY A 271 10.95 8.52 7.40
C GLY A 271 10.70 7.64 8.62
N MET A 272 9.77 6.68 8.50
CA MET A 272 9.45 5.71 9.55
C MET A 272 9.10 4.33 8.97
N ILE A 273 9.57 3.28 9.64
CA ILE A 273 9.18 1.88 9.38
C ILE A 273 8.71 1.23 10.68
N ILE A 274 7.52 0.63 10.65
CA ILE A 274 7.08 -0.38 11.62
C ILE A 274 6.85 -1.66 10.83
N ASP A 275 7.88 -2.48 10.74
CA ASP A 275 7.91 -3.74 10.01
C ASP A 275 9.21 -4.47 10.38
N ASN A 276 9.28 -5.72 9.98
CA ASN A 276 10.44 -6.57 10.15
C ASN A 276 10.71 -6.99 11.60
N GLY A 277 11.52 -8.03 11.69
CA GLY A 277 12.21 -8.45 12.91
C GLY A 277 13.63 -8.85 12.53
N VAL A 278 14.33 -9.47 13.47
CA VAL A 278 15.68 -10.00 13.22
C VAL A 278 15.72 -11.51 13.37
N LYS A 279 16.60 -12.17 12.61
CA LYS A 279 16.86 -13.61 12.77
C LYS A 279 17.51 -13.88 14.12
N THR A 280 16.89 -14.72 14.95
CA THR A 280 17.36 -15.03 16.30
C THR A 280 18.03 -16.40 16.44
N THR A 281 18.12 -17.15 15.34
CA THR A 281 18.77 -18.47 15.30
C THR A 281 20.14 -18.40 14.64
N PRO A 282 21.10 -19.29 14.99
CA PRO A 282 22.36 -19.41 14.27
C PRO A 282 22.17 -19.76 12.79
N ALA A 283 23.18 -19.48 11.95
CA ALA A 283 23.16 -19.89 10.54
C ALA A 283 23.20 -21.43 10.42
N SER A 284 22.44 -21.99 9.47
CA SER A 284 22.32 -23.43 9.27
C SER A 284 22.11 -23.78 7.79
N ALA A 285 22.15 -25.08 7.45
CA ALA A 285 21.83 -25.55 6.10
C ALA A 285 20.42 -25.14 5.63
N LYS A 286 19.46 -25.02 6.56
CA LYS A 286 18.06 -24.64 6.27
C LYS A 286 17.90 -23.13 6.07
N ASP A 287 18.57 -22.34 6.89
CA ASP A 287 18.60 -20.88 6.76
C ASP A 287 20.04 -20.41 6.90
N LYS A 288 20.64 -20.10 5.75
CA LYS A 288 22.07 -19.82 5.63
C LYS A 288 22.48 -18.42 6.08
N ARG A 289 21.49 -17.55 6.30
CA ARG A 289 21.72 -16.16 6.66
C ARG A 289 22.38 -16.05 8.05
N PRO A 290 23.28 -15.07 8.26
CA PRO A 290 23.81 -14.74 9.58
C PRO A 290 22.71 -14.48 10.62
N ILE A 291 23.06 -14.57 11.91
CA ILE A 291 22.17 -14.08 12.97
C ILE A 291 21.98 -12.56 12.82
N LEU A 292 20.85 -12.03 13.30
CA LEU A 292 20.48 -10.62 13.23
C LEU A 292 20.24 -10.03 11.83
N THR A 293 20.24 -10.84 10.76
CA THR A 293 19.71 -10.38 9.47
C THR A 293 18.22 -10.07 9.57
N LEU A 294 17.76 -9.09 8.81
CA LEU A 294 16.34 -8.77 8.74
C LEU A 294 15.49 -9.98 8.32
N ILE A 295 14.34 -10.13 8.97
CA ILE A 295 13.29 -11.09 8.62
C ILE A 295 11.93 -10.39 8.60
N SER A 296 10.89 -11.11 8.19
CA SER A 296 9.52 -10.62 8.32
C SER A 296 9.12 -10.58 9.79
N GLY A 297 8.54 -9.46 10.22
CA GLY A 297 7.90 -9.26 11.52
C GLY A 297 6.62 -8.46 11.31
N ARG A 298 5.64 -8.59 12.20
CA ARG A 298 4.37 -7.84 12.10
C ARG A 298 4.00 -7.34 13.48
N TYR A 299 3.70 -6.06 13.57
CA TYR A 299 3.27 -5.46 14.82
C TYR A 299 1.79 -5.74 15.05
N SER A 300 1.34 -6.02 16.27
CA SER A 300 -0.08 -6.23 16.58
C SER A 300 -0.28 -6.02 18.07
N PRO A 301 -0.37 -4.76 18.52
CA PRO A 301 -0.34 -4.44 19.94
C PRO A 301 -1.61 -4.85 20.68
N HIS A 302 -1.43 -5.44 21.85
CA HIS A 302 -2.47 -5.93 22.74
C HIS A 302 -2.09 -5.64 24.20
N GLN A 303 -3.09 -5.57 25.07
CA GLN A 303 -2.88 -5.40 26.49
C GLN A 303 -1.90 -6.46 27.04
N ASP A 304 -0.92 -6.02 27.84
CA ASP A 304 0.12 -6.86 28.44
C ASP A 304 0.96 -7.71 27.46
N ALA A 305 0.99 -7.32 26.18
CA ALA A 305 1.57 -8.13 25.09
C ALA A 305 0.94 -9.52 24.94
N ASP A 306 -0.31 -9.70 25.40
CA ASP A 306 -1.05 -10.95 25.29
C ASP A 306 -2.06 -10.87 24.13
N PRO A 307 -1.85 -11.59 23.03
CA PRO A 307 -2.76 -11.53 21.89
C PRO A 307 -4.16 -12.13 22.17
N LEU A 308 -4.39 -12.77 23.32
CA LEU A 308 -5.71 -13.21 23.77
C LEU A 308 -6.52 -12.11 24.49
N LYS A 309 -5.86 -11.01 24.88
CA LYS A 309 -6.50 -9.84 25.48
C LYS A 309 -6.97 -8.85 24.40
N PRO A 310 -7.67 -7.76 24.74
CA PRO A 310 -8.06 -6.76 23.75
C PRO A 310 -6.84 -6.10 23.06
N ARG A 311 -7.04 -5.71 21.80
CA ARG A 311 -6.09 -4.88 21.03
C ARG A 311 -5.95 -3.51 21.69
N GLU A 312 -4.73 -3.00 21.73
CA GLU A 312 -4.42 -1.63 22.18
C GLU A 312 -3.69 -0.88 21.05
N PRO A 313 -4.33 0.09 20.39
CA PRO A 313 -3.76 0.70 19.19
C PRO A 313 -2.47 1.46 19.49
N ALA A 314 -1.48 1.33 18.62
CA ALA A 314 -0.31 2.19 18.67
C ALA A 314 -0.63 3.57 18.09
N LEU A 315 -0.36 4.60 18.89
CA LEU A 315 -0.74 5.98 18.59
C LEU A 315 0.44 6.80 18.08
N ILE A 316 0.33 7.30 16.86
CA ILE A 316 1.35 8.14 16.20
C ILE A 316 0.76 9.53 16.01
N HIS A 317 1.19 10.48 16.83
CA HIS A 317 0.64 11.83 16.82
C HIS A 317 1.65 12.85 16.30
N ARG A 318 1.19 13.76 15.42
CA ARG A 318 1.98 14.90 14.93
C ARG A 318 3.30 14.50 14.27
N PHE A 319 3.34 13.35 13.59
CA PHE A 319 4.50 12.95 12.83
C PHE A 319 4.62 13.77 11.55
N ILE A 320 5.82 14.31 11.28
CA ILE A 320 6.10 15.08 10.08
C ILE A 320 7.16 14.36 9.25
N ALA A 321 6.80 13.86 8.07
CA ALA A 321 7.74 13.21 7.16
C ALA A 321 7.82 13.93 5.81
N TYR A 322 9.02 14.35 5.39
CA TYR A 322 9.17 14.99 4.09
C TYR A 322 10.47 14.67 3.37
N LYS A 323 10.48 14.81 2.04
CA LYS A 323 11.68 14.60 1.20
C LYS A 323 12.40 13.26 1.47
N ASN A 324 11.68 12.22 1.88
CA ASN A 324 12.21 10.87 1.93
C ASN A 324 12.06 10.26 0.53
N GLN A 325 13.10 9.58 0.02
CA GLN A 325 13.11 9.17 -1.39
C GLN A 325 12.01 8.16 -1.69
N ASP A 326 11.89 7.09 -0.89
CA ASP A 326 10.86 6.06 -1.10
C ASP A 326 9.58 6.35 -0.28
N HIS A 327 9.63 6.27 1.05
CA HIS A 327 8.43 6.42 1.90
C HIS A 327 8.51 7.56 2.94
N GLY A 328 7.42 8.28 3.17
CA GLY A 328 7.25 9.07 4.40
C GLY A 328 7.09 8.14 5.60
N ALA A 329 6.17 7.18 5.52
CA ALA A 329 6.08 6.05 6.45
C ALA A 329 5.61 4.74 5.78
N TRP A 330 6.13 3.62 6.29
CA TRP A 330 5.71 2.26 5.95
C TRP A 330 5.29 1.53 7.23
N LEU A 331 4.03 1.12 7.31
CA LEU A 331 3.46 0.51 8.50
C LEU A 331 2.84 -0.84 8.17
N ARG A 332 3.34 -1.91 8.80
CA ARG A 332 2.81 -3.27 8.64
C ARG A 332 2.45 -3.87 9.97
N GLY A 333 1.23 -4.40 10.06
CA GLY A 333 0.75 -5.00 11.29
C GLY A 333 -0.73 -4.76 11.54
N GLY A 334 -1.13 -4.83 12.80
CA GLY A 334 -2.47 -4.59 13.28
C GLY A 334 -2.74 -3.12 13.55
N ASP A 335 -3.34 -2.81 14.70
CA ASP A 335 -3.87 -1.49 15.03
C ASP A 335 -2.77 -0.43 15.21
N VAL A 336 -2.56 0.38 14.17
CA VAL A 336 -1.67 1.55 14.18
C VAL A 336 -2.45 2.76 13.68
N TRP A 337 -2.62 3.76 14.54
CA TRP A 337 -3.47 4.93 14.29
C TRP A 337 -2.64 6.20 14.26
N LEU A 338 -2.75 6.93 13.14
CA LEU A 338 -2.05 8.18 12.89
C LEU A 338 -3.03 9.35 13.00
N ASP A 339 -2.62 10.40 13.71
CA ASP A 339 -3.45 11.58 13.88
C ASP A 339 -2.63 12.88 13.83
N ASN A 340 -3.15 13.86 13.09
CA ASN A 340 -2.52 15.16 12.89
C ASN A 340 -1.11 15.09 12.29
N CYS A 341 -0.88 14.14 11.39
CA CYS A 341 0.42 13.92 10.72
C CYS A 341 0.54 14.72 9.43
N GLN A 342 1.77 14.93 8.96
CA GLN A 342 2.07 15.69 7.74
C GLN A 342 3.07 14.93 6.87
N PHE A 343 2.74 14.76 5.59
CA PHE A 343 3.57 14.08 4.60
C PHE A 343 3.78 14.99 3.39
N ALA A 344 5.02 15.37 3.09
CA ALA A 344 5.30 16.30 1.98
C ALA A 344 6.50 15.86 1.13
N ASP A 345 6.43 15.99 -0.19
CA ASP A 345 7.57 15.74 -1.10
C ASP A 345 8.23 14.36 -0.94
N ASN A 346 7.49 13.35 -0.46
CA ASN A 346 7.98 11.97 -0.39
C ASN A 346 7.65 11.25 -1.70
N GLY A 347 8.39 10.19 -2.05
CA GLY A 347 8.00 9.31 -3.16
C GLY A 347 6.60 8.76 -2.94
N ILE A 348 6.37 8.21 -1.75
CA ILE A 348 5.09 7.74 -1.25
C ILE A 348 4.90 8.35 0.14
N GLY A 349 3.84 9.14 0.36
CA GLY A 349 3.57 9.75 1.66
C GLY A 349 3.39 8.70 2.76
N LEU A 350 2.41 7.82 2.60
CA LEU A 350 2.10 6.78 3.58
C LEU A 350 1.70 5.47 2.90
N THR A 351 2.34 4.37 3.31
CA THR A 351 1.89 3.00 2.99
C THR A 351 1.36 2.34 4.24
N LEU A 352 0.09 1.95 4.19
CA LEU A 352 -0.57 1.16 5.22
C LEU A 352 -0.72 -0.26 4.70
N ALA A 353 -0.22 -1.24 5.45
CA ALA A 353 -0.25 -2.67 5.14
C ALA A 353 -0.84 -3.42 6.34
N SER A 354 -2.14 -3.21 6.57
CA SER A 354 -2.85 -3.85 7.68
C SER A 354 -2.80 -5.38 7.49
N GLY A 355 -2.03 -6.05 8.35
CA GLY A 355 -2.06 -7.49 8.56
C GLY A 355 -1.70 -8.43 7.39
N GLY A 356 -1.43 -7.95 6.18
CA GLY A 356 -1.16 -8.82 5.01
C GLY A 356 -2.43 -9.38 4.35
N THR A 357 -2.29 -10.33 3.43
CA THR A 357 -3.43 -10.98 2.75
C THR A 357 -4.45 -11.61 3.68
N PHE A 358 -3.96 -12.41 4.63
CA PHE A 358 -4.79 -13.07 5.63
C PHE A 358 -4.12 -12.91 7.01
N PRO A 359 -4.53 -11.92 7.83
CA PRO A 359 -3.78 -11.49 9.01
C PRO A 359 -3.83 -12.48 10.16
N HIS A 360 -2.78 -12.60 10.97
CA HIS A 360 -2.82 -13.47 12.15
C HIS A 360 -3.79 -12.96 13.23
N ASP A 361 -3.98 -11.65 13.27
CA ASP A 361 -4.98 -10.95 14.06
C ASP A 361 -6.12 -10.53 13.13
N ASP A 362 -7.21 -11.30 13.15
CA ASP A 362 -8.31 -11.17 12.18
C ASP A 362 -9.14 -9.89 12.36
N GLY A 363 -8.90 -9.07 13.40
CA GLY A 363 -9.71 -7.90 13.74
C GLY A 363 -9.07 -6.54 13.50
N SER A 364 -7.82 -6.49 13.05
CA SER A 364 -7.04 -5.26 13.04
C SER A 364 -7.33 -4.33 11.86
N LYS A 365 -7.21 -3.01 12.08
CA LYS A 365 -7.26 -1.98 11.05
C LYS A 365 -6.14 -0.96 11.23
N GLN A 366 -5.70 -0.36 10.13
CA GLN A 366 -4.83 0.82 10.18
C GLN A 366 -5.62 2.08 9.84
N GLU A 367 -5.31 3.18 10.51
CA GLU A 367 -6.11 4.41 10.40
C GLU A 367 -5.23 5.64 10.32
N ILE A 368 -5.64 6.61 9.50
CA ILE A 368 -5.09 7.97 9.52
C ILE A 368 -6.20 9.02 9.54
N LYS A 369 -6.04 9.99 10.44
CA LYS A 369 -6.98 11.08 10.68
C LYS A 369 -6.34 12.46 10.67
N ASN A 370 -7.14 13.47 10.33
CA ASN A 370 -6.82 14.89 10.55
C ASN A 370 -5.46 15.32 9.96
N SER A 371 -5.04 14.72 8.85
CA SER A 371 -3.66 14.79 8.38
C SER A 371 -3.53 15.52 7.04
N LEU A 372 -2.32 16.03 6.77
CA LEU A 372 -2.00 16.77 5.56
C LEU A 372 -1.03 15.98 4.66
N PHE A 373 -1.37 15.90 3.38
CA PHE A 373 -0.52 15.34 2.33
C PHE A 373 -0.22 16.42 1.29
N VAL A 374 1.06 16.64 0.98
CA VAL A 374 1.49 17.61 -0.03
C VAL A 374 2.35 16.89 -1.05
N GLY A 375 1.90 16.81 -2.30
CA GLY A 375 2.67 16.16 -3.36
C GLY A 375 3.94 16.93 -3.66
N GLU A 376 3.77 18.22 -3.97
CA GLU A 376 4.85 19.12 -4.36
C GLU A 376 4.75 20.41 -3.55
N SER A 377 5.48 20.49 -2.43
CA SER A 377 5.47 21.67 -1.55
C SER A 377 6.23 22.86 -2.16
N GLY A 378 6.17 24.02 -1.51
CA GLY A 378 6.97 25.20 -1.89
C GLY A 378 8.48 25.05 -1.60
N ASN A 379 8.89 23.98 -0.92
CA ASN A 379 10.30 23.64 -0.76
C ASN A 379 10.79 22.87 -1.99
N THR A 380 11.27 23.60 -3.00
CA THR A 380 11.81 23.03 -4.25
C THR A 380 13.09 22.22 -4.02
N GLY A 381 13.77 22.38 -2.89
CA GLY A 381 15.08 21.77 -2.63
C GLY A 381 16.22 22.50 -3.32
N THR A 382 17.38 21.86 -3.34
CA THR A 382 18.63 22.43 -3.88
C THR A 382 19.07 21.63 -5.09
N GLU A 383 19.37 22.31 -6.20
CA GLU A 383 19.93 21.69 -7.39
C GLU A 383 21.38 21.26 -7.09
N THR A 384 21.69 19.99 -7.36
CA THR A 384 23.03 19.42 -7.16
C THR A 384 23.69 19.13 -8.51
N ILE A 385 25.02 19.05 -8.53
CA ILE A 385 25.80 18.73 -9.74
C ILE A 385 25.35 17.38 -10.33
N ASP A 386 25.01 16.42 -9.45
CA ASP A 386 24.39 15.16 -9.81
C ASP A 386 22.90 15.38 -10.10
N ASN A 387 22.59 15.62 -11.38
CA ASN A 387 21.27 16.04 -11.86
C ASN A 387 20.24 14.88 -11.98
N ASN A 388 20.45 13.75 -11.29
CA ASN A 388 19.64 12.54 -11.47
C ASN A 388 18.23 12.64 -10.84
N ILE A 389 18.08 13.50 -9.83
CA ILE A 389 16.84 13.65 -9.06
C ILE A 389 16.24 15.05 -9.16
N TRP A 390 16.79 15.94 -9.98
CA TRP A 390 16.19 17.26 -10.25
C TRP A 390 15.34 17.19 -11.52
N GLY A 391 14.18 17.84 -11.52
CA GLY A 391 13.25 17.82 -12.65
C GLY A 391 12.06 18.78 -12.49
N PRO A 392 11.21 18.90 -13.51
CA PRO A 392 10.10 19.84 -13.50
C PRO A 392 8.96 19.40 -12.57
N GLY A 393 8.36 20.36 -11.86
CA GLY A 393 7.15 20.21 -11.07
C GLY A 393 5.89 20.04 -11.93
N GLY A 394 4.84 19.48 -11.32
CA GLY A 394 3.56 19.19 -11.98
C GLY A 394 2.65 20.41 -12.15
N LEU A 395 2.69 21.37 -11.22
CA LEU A 395 1.77 22.52 -11.21
C LEU A 395 2.30 23.76 -11.94
N ASP A 396 3.56 24.12 -11.70
CA ASP A 396 4.19 25.33 -12.23
C ASP A 396 5.35 25.04 -13.18
N HIS A 397 5.67 23.76 -13.37
CA HIS A 397 6.79 23.31 -14.22
C HIS A 397 8.16 23.86 -13.79
N SER A 398 8.28 24.34 -12.54
CA SER A 398 9.53 24.81 -11.97
C SER A 398 10.47 23.63 -11.65
N GLY A 399 11.79 23.88 -11.69
CA GLY A 399 12.77 22.88 -11.29
C GLY A 399 12.71 22.59 -9.79
N ARG A 400 12.73 21.31 -9.41
CA ARG A 400 12.74 20.86 -8.02
C ARG A 400 13.46 19.53 -7.85
N THR A 401 13.87 19.25 -6.62
CA THR A 401 14.28 17.90 -6.19
C THR A 401 13.06 16.98 -6.13
N LEU A 402 13.16 15.85 -6.83
CA LEU A 402 12.19 14.77 -6.88
C LEU A 402 12.69 13.59 -6.02
N PRO A 403 11.80 12.76 -5.46
CA PRO A 403 12.20 11.79 -4.44
C PRO A 403 13.15 10.69 -4.95
N ILE A 404 12.78 10.00 -6.02
CA ILE A 404 13.57 8.89 -6.60
C ILE A 404 14.12 9.23 -7.98
N GLY A 405 13.33 9.97 -8.78
CA GLY A 405 13.70 10.32 -10.15
C GLY A 405 12.54 11.00 -10.89
N GLN A 406 12.84 11.49 -12.11
CA GLN A 406 11.93 12.35 -12.87
C GLN A 406 10.61 11.72 -13.28
N ASN A 407 10.56 10.40 -13.43
CA ASN A 407 9.36 9.68 -13.87
C ASN A 407 8.72 8.82 -12.76
N PHE A 408 9.21 8.91 -11.51
CA PHE A 408 8.68 8.10 -10.42
C PHE A 408 7.22 8.48 -10.13
N PRO A 409 6.29 7.52 -10.07
CA PRO A 409 4.88 7.80 -9.77
C PRO A 409 4.72 8.19 -8.29
N ILE A 410 4.55 9.48 -8.02
CA ILE A 410 4.38 10.02 -6.66
C ILE A 410 2.98 9.69 -6.12
N ARG A 411 2.89 9.27 -4.85
CA ARG A 411 1.61 8.91 -4.21
C ARG A 411 1.48 9.57 -2.84
N GLY A 412 0.32 10.13 -2.52
CA GLY A 412 -0.01 10.59 -1.17
C GLY A 412 -0.20 9.41 -0.23
N ILE A 413 -1.31 8.67 -0.42
CA ILE A 413 -1.59 7.40 0.25
C ILE A 413 -1.47 6.26 -0.75
N GLN A 414 -0.80 5.20 -0.31
CA GLN A 414 -0.71 3.94 -1.02
C GLN A 414 -1.51 2.86 -0.26
N PHE A 415 -2.64 2.44 -0.84
CA PHE A 415 -3.40 1.30 -0.34
C PHE A 415 -2.64 -0.01 -0.59
N TYR A 416 -2.50 -0.80 0.46
CA TYR A 416 -1.89 -2.12 0.41
C TYR A 416 -2.55 -3.05 1.44
N ASP A 417 -2.91 -4.27 1.04
CA ASP A 417 -3.62 -5.27 1.86
C ASP A 417 -4.98 -4.75 2.41
N GLY A 418 -5.01 -4.11 3.59
CA GLY A 418 -6.21 -3.54 4.24
C GLY A 418 -6.76 -4.40 5.38
N PRO A 419 -7.81 -3.99 6.13
CA PRO A 419 -8.56 -2.75 6.03
C PRO A 419 -7.76 -1.52 6.45
N ILE A 420 -8.01 -0.44 5.72
CA ILE A 420 -7.43 0.89 5.94
C ILE A 420 -8.56 1.90 6.09
N ASN A 421 -8.45 2.83 7.02
CA ASN A 421 -9.39 3.96 7.14
C ASN A 421 -8.65 5.30 6.98
N VAL A 422 -9.07 6.12 6.02
CA VAL A 422 -8.53 7.47 5.78
C VAL A 422 -9.64 8.49 6.01
N GLN A 423 -9.48 9.35 7.01
CA GLN A 423 -10.56 10.25 7.41
C GLN A 423 -10.07 11.68 7.66
N ASN A 424 -10.83 12.67 7.20
CA ASN A 424 -10.55 14.09 7.45
C ASN A 424 -9.13 14.52 7.04
N CYS A 425 -8.66 14.03 5.89
CA CYS A 425 -7.33 14.34 5.38
C CYS A 425 -7.41 15.36 4.24
N THR A 426 -6.41 16.25 4.17
CA THR A 426 -6.28 17.24 3.10
C THR A 426 -5.12 16.83 2.18
N PHE A 427 -5.37 16.81 0.88
CA PHE A 427 -4.37 16.58 -0.16
C PHE A 427 -4.13 17.88 -0.94
N ARG A 428 -2.86 18.28 -1.06
CA ARG A 428 -2.47 19.51 -1.74
C ARG A 428 -1.43 19.25 -2.81
N LYS A 429 -1.53 19.97 -3.92
CA LYS A 429 -0.47 20.05 -4.95
C LYS A 429 -0.01 18.68 -5.48
N PHE A 430 -0.97 17.83 -5.81
CA PHE A 430 -0.74 16.61 -6.59
C PHE A 430 -1.17 16.88 -8.03
N ALA A 431 -0.21 16.93 -8.96
CA ALA A 431 -0.49 17.15 -10.36
C ALA A 431 0.43 16.28 -11.23
N ALA A 432 -0.18 15.45 -12.07
CA ALA A 432 0.55 14.55 -12.97
C ALA A 432 1.04 15.30 -14.22
N LEU A 433 2.25 14.94 -14.67
CA LEU A 433 2.81 15.30 -15.97
C LEU A 433 2.61 14.15 -16.96
N GLU A 434 2.67 14.43 -18.26
CA GLU A 434 2.78 13.40 -19.28
C GLU A 434 4.16 12.72 -19.13
N GLY A 435 4.18 11.49 -18.61
CA GLY A 435 5.41 10.74 -18.30
C GLY A 435 5.73 10.60 -16.80
N ARG A 436 5.10 11.39 -15.92
CA ARG A 436 5.18 11.21 -14.46
C ARG A 436 3.80 11.28 -13.82
N HIS A 437 3.35 10.15 -13.28
CA HIS A 437 2.12 10.09 -12.50
C HIS A 437 2.32 10.72 -11.12
N THR A 438 1.29 11.41 -10.65
CA THR A 438 1.26 11.97 -9.30
C THR A 438 -0.20 11.95 -8.85
N SER A 439 -0.48 11.25 -7.76
CA SER A 439 -1.85 11.11 -7.25
C SER A 439 -1.94 11.18 -5.73
N ALA A 440 -3.06 11.71 -5.23
CA ALA A 440 -3.38 11.75 -3.82
C ALA A 440 -3.62 10.34 -3.25
N LEU A 441 -4.40 9.53 -3.95
CA LEU A 441 -4.71 8.14 -3.62
C LEU A 441 -4.23 7.22 -4.74
N ALA A 442 -3.61 6.09 -4.38
CA ALA A 442 -3.20 5.05 -5.33
C ALA A 442 -2.94 3.74 -4.60
N PHE A 443 -2.56 2.71 -5.36
CA PHE A 443 -2.28 1.37 -4.85
C PHE A 443 -0.79 1.06 -4.91
N ARG A 444 -0.37 0.03 -4.17
CA ARG A 444 0.99 -0.49 -4.25
C ARG A 444 1.31 -0.95 -5.66
N LEU A 445 2.48 -0.56 -6.15
CA LEU A 445 3.00 -1.02 -7.45
C LEU A 445 3.30 -2.52 -7.39
N ASN A 446 3.07 -3.23 -8.49
CA ASN A 446 3.50 -4.62 -8.65
C ASN A 446 2.97 -5.50 -7.51
N ASN A 447 1.67 -5.37 -7.25
CA ASN A 447 1.09 -5.91 -6.03
C ASN A 447 0.65 -7.36 -6.22
N ALA A 448 1.43 -8.30 -5.69
CA ALA A 448 1.08 -9.72 -5.68
C ALA A 448 -0.02 -10.10 -4.68
N TRP A 449 -0.40 -9.17 -3.79
CA TRP A 449 -1.30 -9.43 -2.67
C TRP A 449 -2.61 -8.67 -2.86
N GLN A 450 -3.74 -9.32 -2.63
CA GLN A 450 -5.05 -8.79 -3.01
C GLN A 450 -5.52 -7.62 -2.11
N SER A 451 -6.38 -6.77 -2.65
CA SER A 451 -6.92 -5.58 -1.95
C SER A 451 -8.13 -5.92 -1.07
N CYS A 452 -8.31 -5.20 0.04
CA CYS A 452 -9.49 -5.30 0.91
C CYS A 452 -10.63 -4.36 0.47
N PRO A 453 -11.88 -4.83 0.34
CA PRO A 453 -13.03 -3.96 0.04
C PRO A 453 -13.38 -3.01 1.19
N ASN A 454 -12.87 -3.26 2.41
CA ASN A 454 -13.11 -2.41 3.59
C ASN A 454 -12.02 -1.32 3.76
N ASN A 455 -11.28 -1.02 2.69
CA ASN A 455 -10.46 0.19 2.62
C ASN A 455 -11.38 1.39 2.44
N ASN A 456 -11.56 2.21 3.47
CA ASN A 456 -12.54 3.28 3.49
C ASN A 456 -11.86 4.65 3.45
N VAL A 457 -12.47 5.57 2.71
CA VAL A 457 -12.13 6.99 2.71
C VAL A 457 -13.35 7.84 3.07
N THR A 458 -13.15 8.92 3.82
CA THR A 458 -14.23 9.83 4.23
C THR A 458 -13.70 11.23 4.50
N ASN A 459 -14.46 12.26 4.14
CA ASN A 459 -14.21 13.66 4.40
C ASN A 459 -12.84 14.13 3.87
N LEU A 460 -12.51 13.78 2.63
CA LEU A 460 -11.26 14.19 2.00
C LEU A 460 -11.38 15.56 1.31
N VAL A 461 -10.35 16.39 1.51
CA VAL A 461 -10.24 17.72 0.90
C VAL A 461 -9.10 17.72 -0.12
N PHE A 462 -9.34 18.35 -1.27
CA PHE A 462 -8.39 18.44 -2.38
C PHE A 462 -8.16 19.91 -2.76
N GLU A 463 -6.95 20.42 -2.55
CA GLU A 463 -6.55 21.80 -2.88
C GLU A 463 -5.45 21.78 -3.94
N ASP A 464 -5.67 22.42 -5.09
CA ASP A 464 -4.75 22.37 -6.23
C ASP A 464 -4.41 20.94 -6.68
N VAL A 465 -5.40 20.05 -6.60
CA VAL A 465 -5.33 18.67 -7.11
C VAL A 465 -6.36 18.53 -8.25
N PRO A 466 -5.90 18.47 -9.52
CA PRO A 466 -6.76 18.12 -10.64
C PRO A 466 -7.46 16.78 -10.37
N ILE A 467 -8.69 16.61 -10.86
CA ILE A 467 -9.43 15.35 -10.69
C ILE A 467 -8.60 14.16 -11.17
N SER A 468 -7.88 14.30 -12.29
CA SER A 468 -6.96 13.30 -12.85
C SER A 468 -5.86 12.83 -11.90
N SER A 469 -5.58 13.58 -10.82
CA SER A 469 -4.56 13.30 -9.81
C SER A 469 -5.17 13.01 -8.43
N ARG A 470 -6.50 12.86 -8.31
CA ARG A 470 -7.10 12.39 -7.05
C ARG A 470 -6.85 10.90 -6.83
N VAL A 471 -7.03 10.08 -7.86
CA VAL A 471 -6.91 8.63 -7.81
C VAL A 471 -6.13 8.12 -9.02
N PHE A 472 -5.32 7.10 -8.85
CA PHE A 472 -4.69 6.39 -9.96
C PHE A 472 -4.56 4.89 -9.69
N PHE A 473 -5.16 4.06 -10.55
CA PHE A 473 -5.09 2.59 -10.46
C PHE A 473 -3.83 1.99 -11.10
N GLY A 474 -3.02 2.79 -11.79
CA GLY A 474 -1.80 2.34 -12.45
C GLY A 474 -1.95 2.12 -13.96
N GLU A 475 -0.80 2.02 -14.64
CA GLU A 475 -0.72 1.64 -16.05
C GLU A 475 0.57 0.87 -16.32
N PRO A 476 0.61 -0.06 -17.30
CA PRO A 476 1.84 -0.73 -17.67
C PRO A 476 2.96 0.26 -18.01
N GLY A 477 4.18 -0.01 -17.56
CA GLY A 477 5.32 0.88 -17.75
C GLY A 477 6.50 0.54 -16.84
N PRO A 478 7.56 1.37 -16.83
CA PRO A 478 8.81 1.08 -16.12
C PRO A 478 8.63 0.78 -14.62
N TRP A 479 7.64 1.41 -13.98
CA TRP A 479 7.38 1.28 -12.54
C TRP A 479 6.32 0.22 -12.20
N PHE A 480 5.34 0.00 -13.09
CA PHE A 480 4.21 -0.91 -12.88
C PHE A 480 4.39 -2.26 -13.59
N ASN A 481 5.47 -2.43 -14.37
CA ASN A 481 5.70 -3.56 -15.25
C ASN A 481 4.48 -3.83 -16.14
N GLY A 482 3.89 -5.02 -16.05
CA GLY A 482 2.69 -5.42 -16.78
C GLY A 482 1.37 -5.02 -16.11
N LEU A 483 1.39 -4.55 -14.85
CA LEU A 483 0.18 -4.31 -14.04
C LEU A 483 -0.77 -5.52 -14.01
N ASP A 484 -0.20 -6.73 -13.92
CA ASP A 484 -0.90 -8.00 -14.11
C ASP A 484 -0.83 -8.90 -12.87
N MET A 485 -0.31 -8.41 -11.74
CA MET A 485 -0.31 -9.20 -10.51
C MET A 485 -1.71 -9.26 -9.89
N ASP A 486 -1.96 -10.29 -9.09
CA ASP A 486 -3.27 -10.55 -8.47
C ASP A 486 -3.83 -9.35 -7.68
N GLY A 487 -2.97 -8.61 -6.98
CA GLY A 487 -3.33 -7.39 -6.27
C GLY A 487 -3.57 -6.19 -7.16
N ASP A 488 -2.82 -6.06 -8.26
CA ASP A 488 -3.06 -5.02 -9.27
C ASP A 488 -4.49 -5.17 -9.81
N LYS A 489 -4.85 -6.40 -10.23
CA LYS A 489 -6.17 -6.78 -10.77
C LYS A 489 -7.34 -6.57 -9.82
N THR A 490 -7.11 -6.71 -8.51
CA THR A 490 -8.18 -6.72 -7.48
C THR A 490 -8.31 -5.42 -6.70
N SER A 491 -7.62 -4.36 -7.13
CA SER A 491 -7.61 -3.04 -6.49
C SER A 491 -9.01 -2.45 -6.30
N VAL A 492 -9.34 -2.07 -5.06
CA VAL A 492 -10.62 -1.47 -4.66
C VAL A 492 -10.49 -0.65 -3.37
N PHE A 493 -11.26 0.43 -3.26
CA PHE A 493 -11.58 1.09 -1.99
C PHE A 493 -13.00 1.70 -2.00
N HIS A 494 -13.53 2.01 -0.82
CA HIS A 494 -14.87 2.54 -0.57
C HIS A 494 -14.83 4.05 -0.28
N ASP A 495 -15.49 4.85 -1.11
CA ASP A 495 -15.75 6.27 -0.85
C ASP A 495 -17.08 6.43 -0.11
N VAL A 496 -16.99 6.53 1.21
CA VAL A 496 -18.13 6.46 2.12
C VAL A 496 -19.07 7.65 1.94
N ASP A 497 -18.51 8.85 1.75
CA ASP A 497 -19.27 10.11 1.72
C ASP A 497 -19.26 10.82 0.35
N GLY A 498 -18.55 10.27 -0.63
CA GLY A 498 -18.48 10.85 -1.97
C GLY A 498 -17.46 12.00 -2.05
N SER A 499 -16.58 12.16 -1.06
CA SER A 499 -15.58 13.24 -1.05
C SER A 499 -14.56 13.10 -2.19
N VAL A 500 -14.35 11.88 -2.71
CA VAL A 500 -13.46 11.58 -3.84
C VAL A 500 -14.23 11.55 -5.16
N SER A 501 -15.31 10.75 -5.22
CA SER A 501 -16.03 10.41 -6.44
C SER A 501 -17.22 11.32 -6.75
N GLU A 502 -17.74 12.05 -5.76
CA GLU A 502 -19.04 12.76 -5.78
C GLU A 502 -20.27 11.84 -5.67
N TYR A 503 -20.05 10.54 -5.45
CA TYR A 503 -21.08 9.51 -5.34
C TYR A 503 -20.99 8.81 -3.97
N PRO A 504 -21.76 9.23 -2.95
CA PRO A 504 -21.64 8.71 -1.58
C PRO A 504 -21.97 7.22 -1.50
N GLY A 505 -21.13 6.47 -0.79
CA GLY A 505 -21.26 5.03 -0.60
C GLY A 505 -20.82 4.20 -1.80
N SER A 506 -20.19 4.81 -2.80
CA SER A 506 -19.67 4.11 -3.98
C SER A 506 -18.29 3.49 -3.72
N TYR A 507 -17.98 2.45 -4.48
CA TYR A 507 -16.67 1.85 -4.53
C TYR A 507 -15.93 2.30 -5.78
N LEU A 508 -14.64 2.60 -5.63
CA LEU A 508 -13.75 2.84 -6.74
C LEU A 508 -12.99 1.55 -7.01
N ILE A 509 -13.12 1.03 -8.23
CA ILE A 509 -12.55 -0.24 -8.65
C ILE A 509 -11.68 -0.05 -9.89
N LYS A 510 -10.76 -0.98 -10.15
CA LYS A 510 -10.04 -1.04 -11.43
C LYS A 510 -11.02 -1.32 -12.57
N GLU A 511 -10.80 -0.66 -13.72
CA GLU A 511 -11.75 -0.63 -14.84
C GLU A 511 -12.11 -2.01 -15.46
N ASP A 512 -11.24 -3.00 -15.32
CA ASP A 512 -11.34 -4.34 -15.89
C ASP A 512 -11.65 -5.44 -14.85
N ASN A 513 -11.93 -5.08 -13.59
CA ASN A 513 -12.29 -6.05 -12.57
C ASN A 513 -13.79 -6.44 -12.63
N TRP A 514 -14.12 -7.34 -13.55
CA TRP A 514 -15.50 -7.80 -13.80
C TRP A 514 -16.09 -8.68 -12.68
N LEU A 515 -15.31 -9.09 -11.68
CA LEU A 515 -15.86 -9.76 -10.49
C LEU A 515 -16.69 -8.83 -9.61
N ILE A 516 -16.38 -7.53 -9.66
CA ILE A 516 -17.03 -6.47 -8.85
C ILE A 516 -17.64 -5.34 -9.70
N LYS A 517 -17.37 -5.29 -11.01
CA LYS A 517 -18.05 -4.40 -11.97
C LYS A 517 -19.46 -4.91 -12.31
N HIS A 518 -20.35 -3.99 -12.66
CA HIS A 518 -21.67 -4.25 -13.23
C HIS A 518 -22.01 -3.20 -14.30
N ARG A 519 -23.11 -3.40 -15.05
CA ARG A 519 -23.45 -2.60 -16.25
C ARG A 519 -23.75 -1.12 -15.98
N ASP A 520 -24.01 -0.76 -14.73
CA ASP A 520 -24.34 0.61 -14.33
C ASP A 520 -23.19 1.31 -13.61
N CYS A 521 -22.03 0.67 -13.49
CA CYS A 521 -20.81 1.37 -13.07
C CYS A 521 -20.48 2.51 -14.04
N ILE A 522 -19.95 3.60 -13.48
CA ILE A 522 -19.57 4.80 -14.21
C ILE A 522 -18.06 4.75 -14.43
N GLU A 523 -17.61 4.78 -15.69
CA GLU A 523 -16.18 4.78 -16.01
C GLU A 523 -15.55 6.13 -15.66
N VAL A 524 -14.35 6.11 -15.09
CA VAL A 524 -13.51 7.30 -14.88
C VAL A 524 -12.19 7.06 -15.62
N PRO A 525 -12.12 7.38 -16.92
CA PRO A 525 -10.96 7.02 -17.72
C PRO A 525 -9.65 7.58 -17.13
N ASP A 526 -9.67 8.78 -16.54
CA ASP A 526 -8.49 9.46 -15.98
C ASP A 526 -7.82 8.65 -14.87
N TRP A 527 -8.63 7.88 -14.15
CA TRP A 527 -8.18 7.05 -13.06
C TRP A 527 -7.84 5.63 -13.50
N ARG A 528 -8.21 5.25 -14.74
CA ARG A 528 -8.28 3.84 -15.20
C ARG A 528 -9.12 2.98 -14.27
N GLY A 529 -10.22 3.58 -13.81
CA GLY A 529 -11.09 3.02 -12.80
C GLY A 529 -12.56 3.20 -13.12
N SER A 530 -13.40 2.69 -12.23
CA SER A 530 -14.85 2.85 -12.31
C SER A 530 -15.43 3.10 -10.93
N ILE A 531 -16.50 3.89 -10.88
CA ILE A 531 -17.34 4.13 -9.71
C ILE A 531 -18.48 3.12 -9.77
N CYS A 532 -18.61 2.28 -8.77
CA CYS A 532 -19.58 1.19 -8.72
C CYS A 532 -20.35 1.16 -7.40
N SER A 533 -21.54 0.59 -7.43
CA SER A 533 -22.29 0.21 -6.24
C SER A 533 -22.24 -1.31 -6.03
N GLY A 534 -22.31 -1.76 -4.80
CA GLY A 534 -22.31 -3.19 -4.54
C GLY A 534 -22.15 -3.55 -3.08
N ARG A 535 -22.22 -4.86 -2.82
CA ARG A 535 -21.80 -5.48 -1.57
C ARG A 535 -20.68 -6.44 -1.92
N TYR A 536 -19.51 -6.19 -1.35
CA TYR A 536 -18.30 -6.93 -1.70
C TYR A 536 -17.72 -7.63 -0.47
N ALA A 537 -17.11 -8.78 -0.71
CA ALA A 537 -16.35 -9.53 0.28
C ALA A 537 -15.12 -10.14 -0.41
N GLN A 538 -14.39 -11.00 0.29
CA GLN A 538 -13.25 -11.74 -0.25
C GLN A 538 -13.40 -13.23 0.03
N VAL A 539 -12.96 -14.07 -0.91
CA VAL A 539 -12.83 -15.50 -0.66
C VAL A 539 -11.37 -15.85 -0.71
N TYR A 540 -10.82 -16.36 0.38
CA TYR A 540 -9.43 -16.83 0.41
C TYR A 540 -9.40 -18.34 0.12
N ILE A 541 -8.72 -18.72 -0.96
CA ILE A 541 -8.70 -20.10 -1.49
C ILE A 541 -7.27 -20.61 -1.44
N GLN A 542 -7.07 -21.74 -0.77
CA GLN A 542 -5.80 -22.45 -0.74
C GLN A 542 -5.94 -23.77 -1.52
N ALA A 543 -5.10 -23.95 -2.54
CA ALA A 543 -5.00 -25.16 -3.34
C ALA A 543 -3.76 -25.95 -2.93
N TYR A 544 -3.96 -27.05 -2.22
CA TYR A 544 -2.87 -27.86 -1.66
C TYR A 544 -2.27 -28.82 -2.69
N LYS A 545 -0.98 -29.16 -2.48
CA LYS A 545 -0.20 -30.07 -3.34
C LYS A 545 -0.04 -29.61 -4.80
N SER A 546 -0.29 -28.34 -5.09
CA SER A 546 -0.06 -27.74 -6.40
C SER A 546 0.74 -26.46 -6.22
N SER A 547 2.02 -26.45 -6.62
CA SER A 547 2.94 -25.34 -6.34
C SER A 547 3.00 -24.26 -7.43
N ASN A 548 2.24 -24.42 -8.52
CA ASN A 548 2.22 -23.51 -9.68
C ASN A 548 0.89 -23.55 -10.44
N LEU A 549 -0.20 -23.87 -9.74
CA LEU A 549 -1.55 -23.83 -10.30
C LEU A 549 -1.95 -22.37 -10.52
N LYS A 550 -2.63 -22.07 -11.63
CA LYS A 550 -3.27 -20.77 -11.84
C LYS A 550 -4.78 -20.95 -11.75
N MET A 551 -5.45 -19.94 -11.20
CA MET A 551 -6.89 -19.95 -11.03
C MET A 551 -7.55 -19.01 -12.03
N LYS A 552 -8.55 -19.50 -12.74
CA LYS A 552 -9.48 -18.68 -13.53
C LYS A 552 -10.82 -18.65 -12.82
N ILE A 553 -11.28 -17.47 -12.43
CA ILE A 553 -12.59 -17.26 -11.80
C ILE A 553 -13.48 -16.42 -12.71
N ILE A 554 -14.74 -16.83 -12.82
CA ILE A 554 -15.71 -16.24 -13.74
C ILE A 554 -16.99 -15.95 -12.96
N LYS A 555 -17.55 -14.75 -13.14
CA LYS A 555 -18.84 -14.36 -12.56
C LYS A 555 -19.95 -14.69 -13.56
N ASN A 556 -20.96 -15.45 -13.16
CA ASN A 556 -21.92 -16.07 -14.09
C ASN A 556 -22.71 -15.07 -14.93
N ASP A 557 -22.96 -13.86 -14.40
CA ASP A 557 -23.69 -12.80 -15.08
C ASP A 557 -22.79 -11.92 -16.00
N PHE A 558 -21.48 -12.16 -15.99
CA PHE A 558 -20.48 -11.57 -16.90
C PHE A 558 -19.48 -12.63 -17.38
N TYR A 559 -20.00 -13.78 -17.81
CA TYR A 559 -19.18 -14.96 -18.08
C TYR A 559 -18.12 -14.81 -19.18
N THR A 560 -18.27 -13.82 -20.07
CA THR A 560 -17.29 -13.51 -21.12
C THR A 560 -16.08 -12.72 -20.63
N HIS A 561 -16.01 -12.39 -19.34
CA HIS A 561 -14.93 -11.60 -18.74
C HIS A 561 -14.27 -12.36 -17.56
N PRO A 562 -13.52 -13.44 -17.84
CA PRO A 562 -12.81 -14.18 -16.80
C PRO A 562 -11.70 -13.36 -16.14
N LEU A 563 -11.45 -13.59 -14.85
CA LEU A 563 -10.27 -13.09 -14.15
C LEU A 563 -9.27 -14.23 -13.92
N TYR A 564 -8.01 -13.99 -14.30
CA TYR A 564 -6.91 -14.93 -14.13
C TYR A 564 -5.99 -14.50 -12.99
N LEU A 565 -5.72 -15.43 -12.06
CA LEU A 565 -4.89 -15.22 -10.89
C LEU A 565 -3.74 -16.23 -10.88
N GLU A 566 -2.53 -15.71 -10.71
CA GLU A 566 -1.28 -16.48 -10.69
C GLU A 566 -1.04 -17.14 -9.32
N GLY A 567 -1.63 -16.58 -8.27
CA GLY A 567 -1.38 -16.95 -6.88
C GLY A 567 -0.33 -16.04 -6.24
N ALA A 568 -0.57 -15.60 -5.00
CA ALA A 568 0.31 -14.67 -4.33
C ALA A 568 1.68 -15.31 -4.05
N LEU A 569 2.75 -14.65 -4.54
CA LEU A 569 4.12 -15.14 -4.82
C LEU A 569 4.95 -15.82 -3.70
N SER A 570 4.36 -16.44 -2.69
CA SER A 570 5.05 -17.48 -1.93
C SER A 570 4.97 -18.80 -2.70
N LYS A 571 6.06 -19.21 -3.36
CA LYS A 571 6.26 -20.61 -3.80
C LYS A 571 6.44 -21.51 -2.57
N SER A 572 5.45 -21.50 -1.67
CA SER A 572 5.35 -22.48 -0.60
C SER A 572 5.26 -23.84 -1.27
N THR A 573 6.05 -24.80 -0.81
CA THR A 573 5.98 -26.18 -1.31
C THR A 573 4.66 -26.87 -0.94
N HIS A 574 3.81 -26.23 -0.13
CA HIS A 574 2.62 -26.85 0.45
C HIS A 574 1.30 -26.49 -0.27
N TYR A 575 1.12 -25.24 -0.72
CA TYR A 575 -0.11 -24.79 -1.39
C TYR A 575 0.09 -23.50 -2.19
N GLN A 576 -0.78 -23.30 -3.19
CA GLN A 576 -1.03 -22.01 -3.86
C GLN A 576 -2.21 -21.28 -3.21
N GLN A 577 -2.24 -19.95 -3.29
CA GLN A 577 -3.24 -19.14 -2.60
C GLN A 577 -3.77 -17.97 -3.43
N TYR A 578 -5.08 -17.73 -3.34
CA TYR A 578 -5.79 -16.69 -4.10
C TYR A 578 -6.81 -15.99 -3.19
N GLN A 579 -7.02 -14.70 -3.39
CA GLN A 579 -7.96 -13.93 -2.56
C GLN A 579 -8.74 -12.87 -3.36
N PRO A 580 -9.49 -13.25 -4.40
CA PRO A 580 -10.27 -12.27 -5.17
C PRO A 580 -11.30 -11.55 -4.29
N VAL A 581 -11.52 -10.27 -4.61
CA VAL A 581 -12.70 -9.53 -4.17
C VAL A 581 -13.87 -9.92 -5.08
N ILE A 582 -15.03 -10.17 -4.48
CA ILE A 582 -16.21 -10.72 -5.15
C ILE A 582 -17.48 -9.93 -4.81
N THR A 583 -18.46 -9.95 -5.71
CA THR A 583 -19.82 -9.47 -5.47
C THR A 583 -20.62 -10.52 -4.71
N LEU A 584 -21.22 -10.14 -3.60
CA LEU A 584 -22.09 -11.02 -2.83
C LEU A 584 -23.40 -11.31 -3.58
N GLN A 585 -24.05 -12.44 -3.24
CA GLN A 585 -25.32 -12.89 -3.81
C GLN A 585 -25.28 -13.21 -5.31
N LYS A 586 -24.10 -13.55 -5.83
CA LYS A 586 -23.88 -13.94 -7.24
C LYS A 586 -23.33 -15.37 -7.36
N GLY A 587 -23.48 -15.93 -8.56
CA GLY A 587 -22.89 -17.19 -8.97
C GLY A 587 -21.51 -17.02 -9.61
N TYR A 588 -20.62 -17.96 -9.34
CA TYR A 588 -19.26 -17.99 -9.88
C TYR A 588 -18.87 -19.40 -10.33
N THR A 589 -17.97 -19.50 -11.30
CA THR A 589 -17.26 -20.75 -11.60
C THR A 589 -15.74 -20.55 -11.48
N ILE A 590 -15.04 -21.59 -11.00
CA ILE A 590 -13.59 -21.60 -10.80
C ILE A 590 -13.00 -22.77 -11.58
N HIS A 591 -11.95 -22.45 -12.33
CA HIS A 591 -11.27 -23.31 -13.29
C HIS A 591 -9.77 -23.27 -13.04
N TRP A 592 -9.08 -24.30 -13.50
CA TRP A 592 -7.66 -24.49 -13.25
C TRP A 592 -6.92 -24.68 -14.57
N ASP A 593 -5.76 -24.03 -14.73
CA ASP A 593 -4.93 -24.16 -15.93
C ASP A 593 -4.30 -25.56 -16.08
N LYS A 594 -4.31 -26.35 -15.00
CA LYS A 594 -3.80 -27.73 -14.91
C LYS A 594 -4.84 -28.62 -14.22
N ALA A 595 -4.43 -29.83 -13.80
CA ALA A 595 -5.27 -30.73 -13.04
C ALA A 595 -5.84 -30.04 -11.79
N ALA A 596 -7.11 -30.32 -11.50
CA ALA A 596 -7.79 -29.77 -10.34
C ALA A 596 -7.09 -30.22 -9.03
N PRO A 597 -7.07 -29.39 -7.99
CA PRO A 597 -6.44 -29.73 -6.73
C PRO A 597 -7.24 -30.80 -5.98
N GLU A 598 -6.53 -31.82 -5.48
CA GLU A 598 -7.11 -32.88 -4.62
C GLU A 598 -7.68 -32.32 -3.32
N GLU A 599 -7.16 -31.19 -2.86
CA GLU A 599 -7.59 -30.55 -1.64
C GLU A 599 -7.67 -29.03 -1.77
N LEU A 600 -8.84 -28.49 -1.42
CA LEU A 600 -9.11 -27.06 -1.33
C LEU A 600 -9.53 -26.68 0.09
N ALA A 601 -9.03 -25.55 0.56
CA ALA A 601 -9.57 -24.84 1.71
C ALA A 601 -10.07 -23.47 1.28
N ILE A 602 -11.36 -23.21 1.51
CA ILE A 602 -12.05 -21.98 1.11
C ILE A 602 -12.51 -21.26 2.36
N TRP A 603 -12.02 -20.04 2.55
CA TRP A 603 -12.27 -19.23 3.72
C TRP A 603 -13.17 -18.04 3.36
N LEU A 604 -14.15 -17.75 4.21
CA LEU A 604 -15.06 -16.62 4.04
C LEU A 604 -14.50 -15.40 4.76
N ILE A 605 -14.02 -14.43 3.97
CA ILE A 605 -13.27 -13.28 4.44
C ILE A 605 -14.06 -12.00 4.16
N ASN A 606 -14.26 -11.14 5.16
CA ASN A 606 -15.12 -9.96 5.09
C ASN A 606 -16.61 -10.26 4.80
N PHE A 607 -17.07 -11.50 5.02
CA PHE A 607 -18.49 -11.84 4.96
C PHE A 607 -19.17 -11.44 6.28
N ASN A 608 -20.30 -10.73 6.20
CA ASN A 608 -21.19 -10.58 7.35
C ASN A 608 -22.12 -11.79 7.45
N LYS A 609 -22.75 -11.98 8.60
CA LYS A 609 -23.70 -13.07 8.79
C LYS A 609 -24.77 -13.05 7.70
N ASN A 610 -25.05 -14.22 7.14
CA ASN A 610 -25.95 -14.45 6.01
C ASN A 610 -25.47 -13.96 4.65
N ASP A 611 -24.34 -13.27 4.54
CA ASP A 611 -23.72 -13.02 3.24
C ASP A 611 -23.35 -14.36 2.60
N TRP A 612 -23.56 -14.47 1.29
CA TRP A 612 -23.38 -15.72 0.57
C TRP A 612 -22.96 -15.51 -0.88
N ILE A 613 -22.34 -16.53 -1.45
CA ILE A 613 -22.16 -16.72 -2.90
C ILE A 613 -22.45 -18.17 -3.28
N GLN A 614 -22.72 -18.40 -4.56
CA GLN A 614 -22.71 -19.74 -5.14
C GLN A 614 -21.45 -19.90 -5.97
N VAL A 615 -20.72 -21.00 -5.80
CA VAL A 615 -19.49 -21.27 -6.54
C VAL A 615 -19.47 -22.69 -7.08
N GLY A 616 -19.14 -22.83 -8.37
CA GLY A 616 -18.86 -24.11 -9.04
C GLY A 616 -17.36 -24.32 -9.23
N PHE A 617 -16.80 -25.40 -8.71
CA PHE A 617 -15.39 -25.77 -8.95
C PHE A 617 -15.29 -26.82 -10.05
N CYS A 618 -14.45 -26.56 -11.05
CA CYS A 618 -14.24 -27.50 -12.15
C CYS A 618 -13.36 -28.68 -11.71
N TYR A 619 -13.89 -29.89 -11.89
CA TYR A 619 -13.25 -31.18 -11.65
C TYR A 619 -13.55 -32.12 -12.83
N PRO A 620 -12.68 -33.12 -13.10
CA PRO A 620 -12.94 -34.10 -14.15
C PRO A 620 -14.09 -35.05 -13.77
N LYS A 621 -14.74 -35.61 -14.80
CA LYS A 621 -15.80 -36.62 -14.67
C LYS A 621 -15.33 -37.84 -13.85
N GLY A 622 -16.21 -38.42 -13.03
CA GLY A 622 -15.87 -39.53 -12.13
C GLY A 622 -15.19 -39.13 -10.82
N THR A 623 -15.01 -37.82 -10.55
CA THR A 623 -14.49 -37.34 -9.26
C THR A 623 -15.52 -37.56 -8.15
N THR A 624 -15.05 -37.99 -6.98
CA THR A 624 -15.88 -38.10 -5.76
C THR A 624 -15.37 -37.14 -4.68
N PHE A 625 -16.27 -36.68 -3.81
CA PHE A 625 -15.97 -35.58 -2.88
C PHE A 625 -16.28 -35.95 -1.43
N SER A 626 -15.41 -35.49 -0.54
CA SER A 626 -15.64 -35.39 0.90
C SER A 626 -15.51 -33.93 1.29
N ILE A 627 -16.61 -33.32 1.72
CA ILE A 627 -16.69 -31.88 1.98
C ILE A 627 -17.21 -31.64 3.39
N LEU A 628 -16.52 -30.76 4.11
CA LEU A 628 -16.88 -30.37 5.47
C LEU A 628 -16.79 -28.85 5.64
N SER A 629 -17.52 -28.32 6.61
CA SER A 629 -17.29 -26.99 7.14
C SER A 629 -16.63 -27.08 8.50
N ASP A 630 -15.75 -26.12 8.77
CA ASP A 630 -15.14 -25.92 10.07
C ASP A 630 -14.94 -24.43 10.36
N ILE A 631 -14.69 -24.12 11.64
CA ILE A 631 -14.25 -22.81 12.08
C ILE A 631 -12.84 -22.96 12.62
N HIS A 632 -11.93 -22.14 12.10
CA HIS A 632 -10.55 -22.13 12.53
C HIS A 632 -10.27 -20.88 13.34
N ASN A 633 -9.91 -21.08 14.60
CA ASN A 633 -9.38 -20.04 15.47
C ASN A 633 -7.88 -19.92 15.19
N ARG A 634 -7.50 -18.82 14.54
CA ARG A 634 -6.13 -18.59 14.08
C ARG A 634 -5.15 -18.33 15.21
N LEU A 635 -5.61 -17.62 16.23
CA LEU A 635 -4.82 -17.29 17.41
C LEU A 635 -4.45 -18.55 18.19
N LEU A 636 -5.43 -19.40 18.50
CA LEU A 636 -5.22 -20.68 19.20
C LEU A 636 -4.72 -21.80 18.29
N LYS A 637 -4.69 -21.57 16.96
CA LYS A 637 -4.40 -22.58 15.92
C LYS A 637 -5.27 -23.83 16.05
N LYS A 638 -6.51 -23.68 16.54
CA LYS A 638 -7.47 -24.77 16.76
C LYS A 638 -8.57 -24.73 15.70
N THR A 639 -8.97 -25.91 15.23
CA THR A 639 -10.03 -26.06 14.22
C THR A 639 -11.16 -26.89 14.80
N TYR A 640 -12.39 -26.41 14.65
CA TYR A 640 -13.59 -27.09 15.14
C TYR A 640 -14.51 -27.40 13.96
N LYS A 641 -14.80 -28.69 13.76
CA LYS A 641 -15.73 -29.12 12.71
C LYS A 641 -17.14 -28.63 13.03
N THR A 642 -17.78 -27.97 12.07
CA THR A 642 -19.14 -27.43 12.22
C THR A 642 -20.17 -28.22 11.43
N GLY A 643 -19.78 -28.85 10.33
CA GLY A 643 -20.74 -29.59 9.51
C GLY A 643 -20.11 -30.50 8.45
N VAL A 644 -20.97 -31.28 7.79
CA VAL A 644 -20.63 -32.14 6.65
C VAL A 644 -21.60 -31.83 5.52
N PHE A 645 -21.12 -31.91 4.28
CA PHE A 645 -21.97 -31.71 3.11
C PHE A 645 -22.40 -33.03 2.49
N TYR A 646 -23.63 -33.06 2.01
CA TYR A 646 -24.25 -34.21 1.36
C TYR A 646 -24.62 -33.89 -0.09
N PRO A 647 -24.62 -34.89 -0.99
CA PRO A 647 -25.03 -34.66 -2.37
C PRO A 647 -26.51 -34.26 -2.45
N ALA A 648 -26.80 -33.24 -3.25
CA ALA A 648 -28.12 -32.84 -3.69
C ALA A 648 -28.35 -33.30 -5.13
N LEU A 649 -29.61 -33.61 -5.47
CA LEU A 649 -29.99 -34.00 -6.84
C LEU A 649 -30.13 -32.79 -7.79
N GLN A 650 -30.30 -31.60 -7.24
CA GLN A 650 -30.56 -30.36 -7.99
C GLN A 650 -29.92 -29.16 -7.30
N MET A 651 -29.53 -28.16 -8.09
CA MET A 651 -28.86 -26.93 -7.63
C MET A 651 -29.70 -26.09 -6.65
N ASP A 652 -31.02 -26.05 -6.82
CA ASP A 652 -31.94 -25.28 -5.97
C ASP A 652 -32.03 -25.82 -4.54
N LYS A 653 -31.50 -27.03 -4.28
CA LYS A 653 -31.45 -27.66 -2.96
C LYS A 653 -30.14 -27.42 -2.20
N LEU A 654 -29.28 -26.50 -2.68
CA LEU A 654 -28.03 -26.13 -2.00
C LEU A 654 -28.22 -25.28 -0.73
N GLU A 655 -29.45 -24.94 -0.36
CA GLU A 655 -29.70 -24.14 0.85
C GLU A 655 -29.44 -24.90 2.15
N TYR A 656 -28.90 -24.18 3.14
CA TYR A 656 -28.70 -24.70 4.49
C TYR A 656 -30.06 -24.82 5.19
N ARG A 657 -30.56 -26.06 5.33
CA ARG A 657 -31.71 -26.33 6.22
C ARG A 657 -31.28 -26.45 7.69
N TYR A 658 -30.03 -26.83 7.94
CA TYR A 658 -29.45 -26.98 9.28
C TYR A 658 -28.00 -26.50 9.29
N PRO A 659 -27.52 -25.82 10.35
CA PRO A 659 -26.14 -25.31 10.41
C PRO A 659 -25.06 -26.40 10.30
N THR A 660 -25.39 -27.64 10.67
CA THR A 660 -24.46 -28.78 10.69
C THR A 660 -24.51 -29.66 9.44
N LYS A 661 -25.45 -29.39 8.52
CA LYS A 661 -25.64 -30.15 7.28
C LYS A 661 -25.66 -29.20 6.07
N GLY A 662 -24.58 -29.22 5.30
CA GLY A 662 -24.50 -28.56 4.00
C GLY A 662 -24.96 -29.49 2.87
N TYR A 663 -25.17 -28.91 1.69
CA TYR A 663 -25.44 -29.68 0.48
C TYR A 663 -24.51 -29.21 -0.64
N TYR A 664 -24.10 -30.15 -1.49
CA TYR A 664 -23.34 -29.86 -2.72
C TYR A 664 -24.03 -30.51 -3.91
N PHE A 665 -23.87 -29.93 -5.09
CA PHE A 665 -24.45 -30.46 -6.33
C PHE A 665 -23.30 -30.74 -7.29
N TRP A 666 -23.20 -31.99 -7.74
CA TRP A 666 -22.19 -32.41 -8.71
C TRP A 666 -22.85 -32.54 -10.07
N ASP A 667 -22.54 -31.61 -10.96
CA ASP A 667 -23.01 -31.64 -12.34
C ASP A 667 -21.98 -32.36 -13.21
N GLU A 668 -22.12 -33.69 -13.29
CA GLU A 668 -21.15 -34.53 -13.97
C GLU A 668 -21.04 -34.23 -15.49
N ASP A 669 -22.09 -33.67 -16.10
CA ASP A 669 -22.11 -33.30 -17.52
C ASP A 669 -21.22 -32.09 -17.83
N THR A 670 -21.14 -31.14 -16.90
CA THR A 670 -20.28 -29.95 -17.04
C THR A 670 -18.95 -30.08 -16.29
N GLY A 671 -18.84 -31.03 -15.35
CA GLY A 671 -17.69 -31.19 -14.48
C GLY A 671 -17.63 -30.19 -13.33
N LEU A 672 -18.76 -29.58 -12.94
CA LEU A 672 -18.80 -28.56 -11.90
C LEU A 672 -19.36 -29.08 -10.58
N LEU A 673 -18.58 -28.90 -9.52
CA LEU A 673 -19.00 -29.07 -8.13
C LEU A 673 -19.52 -27.75 -7.58
N PHE A 674 -20.83 -27.65 -7.38
CA PHE A 674 -21.46 -26.46 -6.83
C PHE A 674 -21.67 -26.52 -5.32
N LEU A 675 -21.36 -25.39 -4.68
CA LEU A 675 -21.53 -25.13 -3.26
C LEU A 675 -22.14 -23.74 -3.06
N LYS A 676 -23.00 -23.62 -2.05
CA LYS A 676 -23.40 -22.33 -1.50
C LYS A 676 -22.53 -22.01 -0.30
N LEU A 677 -21.64 -21.01 -0.45
CA LEU A 677 -20.83 -20.53 0.65
C LEU A 677 -21.61 -19.43 1.37
N LYS A 678 -21.94 -19.62 2.64
CA LYS A 678 -22.74 -18.68 3.43
C LYS A 678 -22.16 -18.55 4.84
N ALA A 679 -21.85 -17.33 5.24
CA ALA A 679 -21.37 -17.05 6.60
C ALA A 679 -22.50 -17.21 7.62
N GLN A 680 -22.22 -17.91 8.71
CA GLN A 680 -23.19 -18.30 9.74
C GLN A 680 -23.11 -17.42 10.99
N HIS A 681 -21.98 -16.74 11.19
CA HIS A 681 -21.70 -16.02 12.43
C HIS A 681 -21.50 -14.53 12.23
N GLU A 682 -21.74 -13.77 13.30
CA GLU A 682 -21.54 -12.32 13.32
C GLU A 682 -20.06 -11.99 13.24
N LYS A 683 -19.77 -10.82 12.69
CA LYS A 683 -18.42 -10.30 12.50
C LYS A 683 -18.33 -8.91 13.10
N GLU A 684 -17.25 -8.62 13.80
CA GLU A 684 -16.98 -7.25 14.24
C GLU A 684 -16.73 -6.32 13.04
N PRO A 685 -16.99 -5.01 13.18
CA PRO A 685 -16.57 -4.02 12.19
C PRO A 685 -15.06 -4.15 11.90
N PHE A 686 -14.66 -4.02 10.63
CA PHE A 686 -13.28 -4.18 10.14
C PHE A 686 -12.62 -5.55 10.34
N ALA A 687 -13.16 -6.45 11.16
CA ALA A 687 -12.64 -7.81 11.23
C ALA A 687 -12.80 -8.53 9.89
N PHE A 688 -11.86 -9.39 9.56
CA PHE A 688 -11.89 -10.26 8.40
C PHE A 688 -12.75 -11.50 8.63
N CYS A 689 -12.78 -12.00 9.86
CA CYS A 689 -13.41 -13.27 10.24
C CYS A 689 -14.45 -13.08 11.34
N SER A 690 -15.38 -14.05 11.43
CA SER A 690 -16.44 -14.04 12.45
C SER A 690 -15.88 -14.04 13.87
N ASN A 691 -16.71 -13.63 14.83
CA ASN A 691 -16.38 -13.64 16.26
C ASN A 691 -16.14 -15.05 16.84
N ARG A 692 -16.43 -16.12 16.10
CA ARG A 692 -16.12 -17.51 16.49
C ARG A 692 -14.80 -18.02 15.90
N GLY A 693 -14.17 -17.25 15.01
CA GLY A 693 -13.03 -17.64 14.18
C GLY A 693 -13.39 -17.59 12.69
N CYS A 694 -12.42 -17.91 11.84
CA CYS A 694 -12.62 -17.87 10.40
C CYS A 694 -13.42 -19.10 9.93
N GLU A 695 -14.58 -18.85 9.32
CA GLU A 695 -15.42 -19.88 8.72
C GLU A 695 -14.77 -20.41 7.44
N ARG A 696 -14.70 -21.73 7.32
CA ARG A 696 -13.98 -22.40 6.25
C ARG A 696 -14.71 -23.65 5.76
N ILE A 697 -14.62 -23.89 4.45
CA ILE A 697 -15.07 -25.11 3.79
C ILE A 697 -13.85 -25.83 3.24
N ARG A 698 -13.75 -27.13 3.52
CA ARG A 698 -12.65 -27.99 3.04
C ARG A 698 -13.22 -29.05 2.10
N ILE A 699 -12.67 -29.12 0.90
CA ILE A 699 -13.01 -30.09 -0.13
C ILE A 699 -11.84 -31.05 -0.28
N LYS A 700 -12.12 -32.34 -0.15
CA LYS A 700 -11.20 -33.41 -0.56
C LYS A 700 -11.82 -34.13 -1.75
N ALA A 701 -11.13 -34.10 -2.88
CA ALA A 701 -11.54 -34.72 -4.12
C ALA A 701 -10.68 -35.96 -4.39
N ASN A 702 -11.33 -37.08 -4.69
CA ASN A 702 -10.66 -38.25 -5.23
C ASN A 702 -10.81 -38.22 -6.75
N ILE A 703 -9.73 -37.84 -7.41
CA ILE A 703 -9.68 -37.51 -8.83
C ILE A 703 -9.17 -38.74 -9.62
N PRO A 704 -9.81 -39.13 -10.74
CA PRO A 704 -9.30 -40.20 -11.59
C PRO A 704 -7.87 -39.95 -12.08
N LYS A 705 -7.11 -41.04 -12.31
CA LYS A 705 -5.72 -40.96 -12.81
C LYS A 705 -5.67 -40.41 -14.25
N GLN A 706 -4.56 -39.76 -14.61
CA GLN A 706 -4.28 -39.21 -15.96
C GLN A 706 -5.23 -38.07 -16.40
N THR A 707 -5.55 -37.16 -15.50
CA THR A 707 -6.41 -36.00 -15.78
C THR A 707 -5.58 -34.79 -16.21
N GLY A 708 -5.99 -34.15 -17.31
CA GLY A 708 -5.33 -32.97 -17.88
C GLY A 708 -5.79 -31.66 -17.23
N THR A 709 -5.77 -30.58 -18.00
CA THR A 709 -6.30 -29.26 -17.58
C THR A 709 -7.78 -29.35 -17.17
N SER A 710 -8.11 -28.76 -16.02
CA SER A 710 -9.46 -28.75 -15.47
C SER A 710 -10.16 -27.43 -15.77
N ASP A 711 -10.61 -27.29 -17.02
CA ASP A 711 -11.33 -26.13 -17.52
C ASP A 711 -12.69 -26.50 -18.13
N CYS A 712 -13.75 -26.20 -17.38
CA CYS A 712 -15.12 -26.55 -17.71
C CYS A 712 -15.88 -25.44 -18.47
N GLU A 713 -15.22 -24.35 -18.86
CA GLU A 713 -15.91 -23.11 -19.32
C GLU A 713 -16.85 -23.35 -20.49
N ALA A 714 -16.36 -24.07 -21.52
CA ALA A 714 -17.11 -24.35 -22.74
C ALA A 714 -18.39 -25.17 -22.49
N LEU A 715 -18.39 -26.04 -21.48
CA LEU A 715 -19.55 -26.83 -21.08
C LEU A 715 -20.46 -26.09 -20.09
N ALA A 716 -19.89 -25.20 -19.27
CA ALA A 716 -20.59 -24.48 -18.22
C ALA A 716 -21.54 -23.40 -18.77
N TYR A 717 -21.07 -22.54 -19.66
CA TYR A 717 -21.82 -21.33 -20.04
C TYR A 717 -22.94 -21.46 -21.06
N PRO A 718 -23.12 -22.60 -21.75
CA PRO A 718 -24.41 -22.93 -22.34
C PRO A 718 -25.52 -23.15 -21.29
N LYS A 719 -25.17 -23.53 -20.04
CA LYS A 719 -26.12 -23.94 -18.98
C LYS A 719 -26.23 -22.94 -17.82
N TYR A 720 -25.13 -22.28 -17.45
CA TYR A 720 -25.01 -21.48 -16.23
C TYR A 720 -24.80 -19.98 -16.48
N ALA A 721 -24.93 -19.51 -17.72
CA ALA A 721 -24.95 -18.08 -18.00
C ALA A 721 -26.16 -17.42 -17.32
N GLU A 722 -25.90 -16.40 -16.51
CA GLU A 722 -26.92 -15.64 -15.81
C GLU A 722 -27.16 -14.30 -16.52
N LYS A 723 -28.35 -13.72 -16.35
CA LYS A 723 -28.61 -12.37 -16.86
C LYS A 723 -27.95 -11.34 -15.93
N PRO A 724 -27.22 -10.34 -16.46
CA PRO A 724 -26.70 -9.22 -15.67
C PRO A 724 -27.77 -8.57 -14.81
N THR A 725 -27.55 -8.51 -13.50
CA THR A 725 -28.47 -7.91 -12.51
C THR A 725 -27.72 -6.96 -11.59
N VAL A 726 -28.36 -5.83 -11.24
CA VAL A 726 -27.80 -4.80 -10.36
C VAL A 726 -28.64 -4.76 -9.08
N ASP A 727 -28.11 -5.35 -8.01
CA ASP A 727 -28.86 -5.51 -6.75
C ASP A 727 -28.78 -4.27 -5.87
N VAL A 728 -27.66 -3.53 -5.97
CA VAL A 728 -27.45 -2.25 -5.30
C VAL A 728 -27.45 -1.17 -6.38
N PRO A 729 -28.47 -0.30 -6.45
CA PRO A 729 -28.49 0.81 -7.40
C PRO A 729 -27.31 1.76 -7.20
N MET A 730 -26.89 2.40 -8.29
CA MET A 730 -25.87 3.46 -8.19
C MET A 730 -26.38 4.60 -7.28
N PRO A 731 -25.55 5.10 -6.36
CA PRO A 731 -25.90 6.27 -5.56
C PRO A 731 -26.09 7.51 -6.44
N LYS A 732 -26.84 8.49 -5.94
CA LYS A 732 -27.02 9.77 -6.61
C LYS A 732 -25.78 10.63 -6.43
N LYS A 733 -25.34 11.30 -7.49
CA LYS A 733 -24.29 12.32 -7.45
C LYS A 733 -24.67 13.45 -6.49
N LEU A 734 -23.68 13.98 -5.76
CA LEU A 734 -23.87 15.12 -4.87
C LEU A 734 -24.29 16.37 -5.68
N PRO A 735 -25.23 17.20 -5.17
CA PRO A 735 -25.65 18.41 -5.87
C PRO A 735 -24.51 19.44 -5.98
N SER A 736 -24.35 20.07 -7.14
CA SER A 736 -23.31 21.07 -7.40
C SER A 736 -23.33 22.25 -6.41
N ALA A 737 -24.51 22.64 -5.90
CA ALA A 737 -24.66 23.70 -4.90
C ALA A 737 -24.04 23.37 -3.52
N ARG A 738 -23.82 22.08 -3.21
CA ARG A 738 -23.07 21.64 -2.02
C ARG A 738 -21.57 21.53 -2.28
N MET A 739 -21.13 21.74 -3.53
CA MET A 739 -19.76 21.59 -3.97
C MET A 739 -19.18 22.96 -4.35
N TYR A 740 -18.62 23.70 -3.40
CA TYR A 740 -17.76 24.85 -3.69
C TYR A 740 -16.41 24.36 -4.24
N LYS A 741 -16.40 23.72 -5.42
CA LYS A 741 -15.18 23.16 -6.03
C LYS A 741 -14.97 23.74 -7.43
N LYS A 742 -13.76 24.25 -7.65
CA LYS A 742 -13.26 24.67 -8.97
C LYS A 742 -13.22 23.50 -9.98
N ASN A 743 -13.06 22.27 -9.48
CA ASN A 743 -13.00 21.04 -10.26
C ASN A 743 -14.14 20.09 -9.88
N HIS A 744 -14.93 19.64 -10.86
CA HIS A 744 -16.05 18.71 -10.68
C HIS A 744 -16.18 17.73 -11.84
N PHE A 745 -16.97 16.67 -11.68
CA PHE A 745 -17.28 15.75 -12.76
C PHE A 745 -18.44 16.25 -13.62
N VAL A 746 -18.45 15.92 -14.90
CA VAL A 746 -19.64 15.93 -15.76
C VAL A 746 -20.03 14.49 -16.06
N GLU A 747 -21.24 14.08 -15.68
CA GLU A 747 -21.75 12.74 -15.95
C GLU A 747 -22.27 12.64 -17.38
N LEU A 748 -21.76 11.68 -18.16
CA LEU A 748 -22.16 11.43 -19.54
C LEU A 748 -22.68 10.01 -19.69
N LYS A 749 -23.92 9.90 -20.19
CA LYS A 749 -24.50 8.63 -20.59
C LYS A 749 -24.98 8.71 -22.04
N ILE A 750 -24.47 7.84 -22.88
CA ILE A 750 -24.77 7.79 -24.30
C ILE A 750 -25.24 6.38 -24.60
N ASP A 751 -26.44 6.23 -25.09
CA ASP A 751 -27.01 4.94 -25.47
C ASP A 751 -27.52 5.02 -26.90
N SER A 752 -27.27 3.97 -27.68
CA SER A 752 -27.91 3.74 -28.97
C SER A 752 -28.13 2.25 -29.16
N TYR A 753 -29.39 1.81 -29.27
CA TYR A 753 -29.75 0.39 -29.27
C TYR A 753 -31.03 0.09 -30.06
N LYS A 754 -31.13 -1.16 -30.52
CA LYS A 754 -32.35 -1.71 -31.14
C LYS A 754 -33.22 -2.35 -30.06
N THR A 755 -34.50 -2.00 -30.00
CA THR A 755 -35.50 -2.74 -29.21
C THR A 755 -36.39 -3.57 -30.12
N LYS A 756 -36.82 -4.74 -29.63
CA LYS A 756 -37.82 -5.58 -30.30
C LYS A 756 -39.05 -5.64 -29.42
N TYR A 757 -40.13 -5.00 -29.84
CA TYR A 757 -41.46 -5.19 -29.26
C TYR A 757 -42.30 -5.97 -30.26
N TYR A 758 -42.50 -7.26 -29.99
CA TYR A 758 -43.22 -8.18 -30.89
C TYR A 758 -42.64 -8.17 -32.33
N HIS A 759 -43.40 -7.60 -33.29
CA HIS A 759 -43.01 -7.48 -34.71
C HIS A 759 -42.41 -6.12 -35.08
N LEU A 760 -42.40 -5.14 -34.16
CA LEU A 760 -41.83 -3.81 -34.38
C LEU A 760 -40.38 -3.77 -33.87
N LYS A 761 -39.46 -3.45 -34.78
CA LYS A 761 -38.08 -3.06 -34.43
C LYS A 761 -38.07 -1.55 -34.33
N ASP A 762 -37.77 -1.03 -33.15
CA ASP A 762 -37.65 0.42 -32.93
C ASP A 762 -36.25 0.76 -32.39
N ASP A 763 -35.71 1.86 -32.88
CA ASP A 763 -34.37 2.33 -32.60
C ASP A 763 -34.39 3.47 -31.60
N PHE A 764 -33.62 3.33 -30.53
CA PHE A 764 -33.50 4.36 -29.51
C PHE A 764 -32.08 4.89 -29.48
N ALA A 765 -31.94 6.21 -29.39
CA ALA A 765 -30.68 6.85 -29.10
C ALA A 765 -30.88 8.12 -28.28
N TYR A 766 -30.06 8.31 -27.25
CA TYR A 766 -30.06 9.53 -26.46
C TYR A 766 -28.69 9.81 -25.85
N ILE A 767 -28.44 11.09 -25.59
CA ILE A 767 -27.30 11.58 -24.82
C ILE A 767 -27.86 12.18 -23.53
N SER A 768 -27.34 11.82 -22.37
CA SER A 768 -27.65 12.44 -21.09
C SER A 768 -26.39 13.09 -20.52
N VAL A 769 -26.52 14.35 -20.12
CA VAL A 769 -25.46 15.15 -19.49
C VAL A 769 -25.96 15.62 -18.12
N ASP A 770 -25.31 15.17 -17.04
CA ASP A 770 -25.73 15.42 -15.64
C ASP A 770 -27.24 15.20 -15.41
N GLY A 771 -27.74 14.07 -15.90
CA GLY A 771 -29.15 13.66 -15.80
C GLY A 771 -30.12 14.32 -16.79
N LYS A 772 -29.68 15.31 -17.58
CA LYS A 772 -30.51 15.92 -18.63
C LYS A 772 -30.38 15.13 -19.94
N SER A 773 -31.45 14.43 -20.32
CA SER A 773 -31.50 13.61 -21.54
C SER A 773 -31.91 14.41 -22.79
N PHE A 774 -31.20 14.17 -23.88
CA PHE A 774 -31.44 14.65 -25.23
C PHE A 774 -31.69 13.43 -26.12
N TYR A 775 -32.95 13.23 -26.49
CA TYR A 775 -33.34 12.11 -27.35
C TYR A 775 -33.14 12.47 -28.83
N LEU A 776 -32.79 11.48 -29.64
CA LEU A 776 -32.76 11.60 -31.09
C LEU A 776 -34.06 10.99 -31.67
N SER A 777 -34.91 11.85 -32.23
CA SER A 777 -36.22 11.44 -32.76
C SER A 777 -36.12 10.75 -34.12
N GLU A 778 -35.24 11.26 -35.00
CA GLU A 778 -35.11 10.80 -36.39
C GLU A 778 -33.80 10.05 -36.66
N GLU A 779 -33.75 9.30 -37.77
CA GLU A 779 -32.52 8.61 -38.19
C GLU A 779 -31.41 9.60 -38.59
N GLY A 780 -30.21 9.38 -38.07
CA GLY A 780 -29.08 10.26 -38.30
C GLY A 780 -28.16 10.36 -37.08
N ILE A 781 -27.57 11.53 -36.88
CA ILE A 781 -26.57 11.80 -35.84
C ILE A 781 -27.00 12.98 -34.98
N GLN A 782 -26.86 12.85 -33.67
CA GLN A 782 -26.99 13.96 -32.74
C GLN A 782 -25.61 14.38 -32.24
N VAL A 783 -25.40 15.68 -32.10
CA VAL A 783 -24.21 16.31 -31.53
C VAL A 783 -24.63 17.19 -30.37
N VAL A 784 -24.04 16.97 -29.20
CA VAL A 784 -24.20 17.80 -28.00
C VAL A 784 -22.83 18.38 -27.65
N VAL A 785 -22.77 19.70 -27.46
CA VAL A 785 -21.53 20.43 -27.17
C VAL A 785 -21.57 20.90 -25.73
N ILE A 786 -20.52 20.59 -24.99
CA ILE A 786 -20.37 20.90 -23.58
C ILE A 786 -19.12 21.77 -23.42
N ASP A 787 -19.24 22.86 -22.67
CA ASP A 787 -18.12 23.73 -22.34
C ASP A 787 -17.08 22.97 -21.51
N GLY A 788 -15.83 22.94 -21.96
CA GLY A 788 -14.75 22.21 -21.30
C GLY A 788 -14.24 22.86 -20.01
N ASN A 789 -14.69 24.07 -19.66
CA ASN A 789 -14.29 24.77 -18.43
C ASN A 789 -15.36 24.72 -17.35
N GLU A 790 -16.63 24.89 -17.72
CA GLU A 790 -17.78 24.90 -16.81
C GLU A 790 -18.58 23.60 -16.81
N GLY A 791 -18.45 22.75 -17.83
CA GLY A 791 -19.17 21.49 -17.93
C GLY A 791 -20.64 21.64 -18.34
N LYS A 792 -21.07 22.84 -18.73
CA LYS A 792 -22.45 23.12 -19.15
C LYS A 792 -22.66 22.80 -20.62
N VAL A 793 -23.83 22.27 -20.95
CA VAL A 793 -24.28 22.12 -22.34
C VAL A 793 -24.48 23.51 -22.95
N ILE A 794 -23.74 23.82 -24.02
CA ILE A 794 -23.78 25.12 -24.70
C ILE A 794 -24.49 25.07 -26.05
N ASP A 795 -24.49 23.92 -26.72
CA ASP A 795 -25.16 23.77 -28.02
C ASP A 795 -25.59 22.32 -28.28
N ARG A 796 -26.56 22.14 -29.19
CA ARG A 796 -27.05 20.85 -29.64
C ARG A 796 -27.55 20.96 -31.08
N MET A 797 -27.15 20.00 -31.92
CA MET A 797 -27.62 19.88 -33.30
C MET A 797 -27.90 18.42 -33.67
N SER A 798 -28.92 18.19 -34.50
CA SER A 798 -29.23 16.87 -35.06
C SER A 798 -29.15 16.91 -36.58
N PHE A 799 -28.47 15.95 -37.19
CA PHE A 799 -28.26 15.84 -38.64
C PHE A 799 -28.95 14.58 -39.15
N LYS A 800 -29.96 14.76 -40.00
CA LYS A 800 -30.72 13.67 -40.61
C LYS A 800 -29.86 12.92 -41.63
N ASN A 801 -30.14 11.65 -41.84
CA ASN A 801 -29.46 10.83 -42.85
C ASN A 801 -29.43 11.46 -44.26
N ILE A 802 -30.52 12.09 -44.69
CA ILE A 802 -30.58 12.75 -46.01
C ILE A 802 -29.56 13.90 -46.15
N ILE A 803 -29.28 14.62 -45.05
CA ILE A 803 -28.27 15.67 -45.01
C ILE A 803 -26.86 15.07 -45.04
N LEU A 804 -26.65 13.98 -44.29
CA LEU A 804 -25.35 13.29 -44.24
C LEU A 804 -24.95 12.65 -45.60
N GLN A 805 -25.92 12.33 -46.46
CA GLN A 805 -25.69 11.88 -47.84
C GLN A 805 -25.55 13.05 -48.82
N GLY A 806 -26.49 14.00 -48.78
CA GLY A 806 -26.59 15.06 -49.79
C GLY A 806 -25.63 16.23 -49.57
N ILE A 807 -25.44 16.67 -48.31
CA ILE A 807 -24.68 17.88 -47.97
C ILE A 807 -23.84 17.66 -46.68
N PRO A 808 -22.84 16.75 -46.70
CA PRO A 808 -22.01 16.46 -45.52
C PRO A 808 -21.22 17.67 -45.01
N ALA A 809 -21.08 18.74 -45.82
CA ALA A 809 -20.46 20.00 -45.41
C ALA A 809 -21.16 20.67 -44.21
N GLN A 810 -22.46 20.43 -43.98
CA GLN A 810 -23.18 21.07 -42.86
C GLN A 810 -22.64 20.65 -41.49
N ILE A 811 -22.45 19.36 -41.26
CA ILE A 811 -21.90 18.85 -39.99
C ILE A 811 -20.40 19.18 -39.85
N ILE A 812 -19.66 19.17 -40.97
CA ILE A 812 -18.25 19.58 -40.99
C ILE A 812 -18.12 21.05 -40.57
N ASN A 813 -18.92 21.94 -41.17
CA ASN A 813 -18.91 23.37 -40.84
C ASN A 813 -19.40 23.62 -39.40
N TYR A 814 -20.43 22.91 -38.95
CA TYR A 814 -20.90 23.00 -37.57
C TYR A 814 -19.78 22.66 -36.59
N VAL A 815 -19.09 21.52 -36.75
CA VAL A 815 -18.00 21.14 -35.84
C VAL A 815 -16.78 22.04 -35.96
N ASN A 816 -16.48 22.57 -37.15
CA ASN A 816 -15.41 23.55 -37.33
C ASN A 816 -15.68 24.86 -36.59
N ASN A 817 -16.95 25.25 -36.46
CA ASN A 817 -17.38 26.46 -35.75
C ASN A 817 -17.56 26.27 -34.23
N ILE A 818 -17.46 25.04 -33.71
CA ILE A 818 -17.44 24.79 -32.26
C ILE A 818 -16.20 25.46 -31.67
N ARG A 819 -16.40 26.21 -30.58
CA ARG A 819 -15.31 26.87 -29.85
C ARG A 819 -14.28 25.85 -29.35
N ASN A 820 -13.00 26.21 -29.40
CA ASN A 820 -11.96 25.41 -28.73
C ASN A 820 -12.24 25.32 -27.22
N ASN A 821 -11.72 24.27 -26.59
CA ASN A 821 -12.03 23.86 -25.22
C ASN A 821 -13.49 23.40 -25.05
N SER A 822 -13.99 22.59 -26.00
CA SER A 822 -15.33 21.99 -25.90
C SER A 822 -15.27 20.46 -25.94
N ILE A 823 -16.04 19.81 -25.07
CA ILE A 823 -16.32 18.38 -25.14
C ILE A 823 -17.46 18.18 -26.14
N VAL A 824 -17.28 17.28 -27.11
CA VAL A 824 -18.26 17.03 -28.17
C VAL A 824 -18.75 15.60 -28.08
N VAL A 825 -20.03 15.44 -27.81
CA VAL A 825 -20.67 14.14 -27.62
C VAL A 825 -21.57 13.83 -28.81
N MET A 826 -21.43 12.65 -29.40
CA MET A 826 -22.21 12.25 -30.56
C MET A 826 -22.84 10.86 -30.39
N THR A 827 -24.05 10.69 -30.91
CA THR A 827 -24.69 9.37 -31.01
C THR A 827 -25.48 9.23 -32.31
N SER A 828 -25.72 8.00 -32.75
CA SER A 828 -26.50 7.72 -33.96
C SER A 828 -27.81 6.99 -33.68
N LYS A 829 -28.80 7.17 -34.56
CA LYS A 829 -30.07 6.42 -34.58
C LYS A 829 -30.34 5.94 -36.01
N GLY A 830 -30.95 4.75 -36.16
CA GLY A 830 -31.21 4.17 -37.47
C GLY A 830 -29.96 3.60 -38.15
N ARG A 831 -30.11 3.15 -39.39
CA ARG A 831 -28.95 2.88 -40.28
C ARG A 831 -28.43 4.21 -40.81
N PHE A 832 -27.39 4.74 -40.19
CA PHE A 832 -26.79 6.00 -40.62
C PHE A 832 -25.67 5.81 -41.65
N VAL A 833 -25.30 6.90 -42.34
CA VAL A 833 -24.33 6.86 -43.44
C VAL A 833 -22.91 6.69 -42.90
N SER A 834 -22.43 5.45 -42.87
CA SER A 834 -21.11 5.09 -42.29
C SER A 834 -19.91 5.35 -43.21
N LYS A 835 -20.13 5.55 -44.51
CA LYS A 835 -19.10 5.85 -45.52
C LYS A 835 -19.40 7.17 -46.24
N SER A 836 -19.19 8.30 -45.55
CA SER A 836 -19.41 9.65 -46.10
C SER A 836 -18.34 10.62 -45.58
N PRO A 837 -18.03 11.72 -46.31
CA PRO A 837 -17.01 12.69 -45.91
C PRO A 837 -17.18 13.27 -44.51
N TRP A 838 -18.39 13.25 -43.93
CA TRP A 838 -18.62 13.75 -42.58
C TRP A 838 -17.83 12.98 -41.51
N THR A 839 -17.46 11.72 -41.73
CA THR A 839 -16.77 10.90 -40.71
C THR A 839 -15.40 11.48 -40.32
N LYS A 840 -14.78 12.31 -41.19
CA LYS A 840 -13.55 13.08 -40.89
C LYS A 840 -13.69 14.00 -39.67
N VAL A 841 -14.92 14.39 -39.33
CA VAL A 841 -15.23 15.15 -38.12
C VAL A 841 -14.80 14.39 -36.86
N LEU A 842 -14.97 13.07 -36.83
CA LEU A 842 -14.58 12.26 -35.68
C LEU A 842 -13.07 12.31 -35.46
N GLU A 843 -12.27 12.24 -36.53
CA GLU A 843 -10.81 12.37 -36.47
C GLU A 843 -10.39 13.77 -36.01
N THR A 844 -11.08 14.81 -36.49
CA THR A 844 -10.85 16.21 -36.08
C THR A 844 -11.13 16.42 -34.58
N LEU A 845 -12.00 15.60 -33.99
CA LEU A 845 -12.35 15.58 -32.58
C LEU A 845 -11.54 14.55 -31.77
N GLY A 846 -10.52 13.93 -32.39
CA GLY A 846 -9.55 13.03 -31.75
C GLY A 846 -9.86 11.54 -31.83
N ALA A 847 -10.83 11.09 -32.63
CA ALA A 847 -10.95 9.66 -32.93
C ALA A 847 -9.69 9.17 -33.66
N LYS A 848 -9.15 8.01 -33.26
CA LYS A 848 -7.99 7.41 -33.94
C LYS A 848 -8.36 7.03 -35.38
N PRO A 849 -7.55 7.34 -36.40
CA PRO A 849 -7.84 6.98 -37.79
C PRO A 849 -8.07 5.46 -37.98
N GLY A 850 -8.81 5.10 -39.03
CA GLY A 850 -9.02 3.70 -39.42
C GLY A 850 -10.16 2.98 -38.69
N PHE A 851 -11.05 3.70 -38.01
CA PHE A 851 -12.28 3.14 -37.43
C PHE A 851 -13.27 2.67 -38.50
N LYS A 852 -14.13 1.71 -38.15
CA LYS A 852 -15.26 1.24 -38.98
C LYS A 852 -16.57 1.46 -38.25
N LEU A 853 -17.42 2.34 -38.76
CA LEU A 853 -18.73 2.61 -38.18
C LEU A 853 -19.74 1.51 -38.55
N LYS A 854 -20.39 0.95 -37.54
CA LYS A 854 -21.52 0.00 -37.62
C LYS A 854 -22.85 0.74 -37.41
N ASP A 855 -23.98 0.00 -37.39
CA ASP A 855 -25.33 0.57 -37.26
C ASP A 855 -25.53 1.48 -36.03
N LYS A 856 -24.81 1.25 -34.93
CA LYS A 856 -24.89 2.02 -33.67
C LYS A 856 -23.55 2.66 -33.35
N MET A 857 -23.57 3.92 -32.91
CA MET A 857 -22.38 4.70 -32.59
C MET A 857 -22.62 5.57 -31.34
N ALA A 858 -21.62 5.60 -30.47
CA ALA A 858 -21.48 6.54 -29.38
C ALA A 858 -20.05 7.11 -29.39
N PHE A 859 -19.91 8.42 -29.31
CA PHE A 859 -18.62 9.09 -29.39
C PHE A 859 -18.53 10.20 -28.35
N VAL A 860 -17.38 10.28 -27.69
CA VAL A 860 -16.99 11.37 -26.82
C VAL A 860 -15.65 11.89 -27.33
N GLY A 861 -15.67 13.08 -27.91
CA GLY A 861 -14.53 13.76 -28.49
C GLY A 861 -14.24 15.10 -27.82
N TYR A 862 -13.17 15.75 -28.26
CA TYR A 862 -12.75 17.05 -27.74
C TYR A 862 -12.26 17.96 -28.86
N LYS A 863 -12.72 19.21 -28.84
CA LYS A 863 -12.26 20.27 -29.73
C LYS A 863 -11.30 21.17 -28.95
N GLY A 864 -10.00 21.10 -29.23
CA GLY A 864 -9.00 21.94 -28.56
C GLY A 864 -7.59 21.75 -29.11
N SER A 865 -6.61 22.36 -28.41
CA SER A 865 -5.19 22.37 -28.80
C SER A 865 -4.40 21.12 -28.39
N PHE A 866 -5.06 20.16 -27.75
CA PHE A 866 -4.49 18.88 -27.31
C PHE A 866 -5.57 17.80 -27.32
N GLN A 867 -5.15 16.56 -27.15
CA GLN A 867 -6.04 15.39 -27.19
C GLN A 867 -6.11 14.76 -25.80
N PRO A 868 -7.24 14.92 -25.08
CA PRO A 868 -7.48 14.17 -23.85
C PRO A 868 -7.48 12.66 -24.09
N PHE A 869 -6.95 11.91 -23.14
CA PHE A 869 -6.84 10.45 -23.26
C PHE A 869 -8.21 9.74 -23.12
N TRP A 870 -9.24 10.41 -22.59
CA TRP A 870 -10.60 9.88 -22.41
C TRP A 870 -11.46 9.87 -23.67
N ILE A 871 -10.94 10.35 -24.81
CA ILE A 871 -11.66 10.32 -26.08
C ILE A 871 -11.97 8.87 -26.47
N LYS A 872 -13.24 8.60 -26.76
CA LYS A 872 -13.73 7.23 -26.94
C LYS A 872 -14.78 7.17 -28.06
N LEU A 873 -14.62 6.22 -28.98
CA LEU A 873 -15.56 5.90 -30.05
C LEU A 873 -15.96 4.43 -29.92
N GLU A 874 -17.24 4.17 -29.67
CA GLU A 874 -17.81 2.82 -29.57
C GLU A 874 -18.80 2.59 -30.71
N THR A 875 -18.75 1.42 -31.33
CA THR A 875 -19.63 1.07 -32.45
C THR A 875 -20.01 -0.40 -32.50
N ASN A 876 -21.30 -0.69 -32.72
CA ASN A 876 -21.87 -2.04 -32.70
C ASN A 876 -23.05 -2.15 -33.69
N GLU A 877 -23.47 -3.36 -34.03
CA GLU A 877 -24.66 -3.58 -34.88
C GLU A 877 -25.98 -3.42 -34.12
N ASP A 878 -26.00 -3.80 -32.84
CA ASP A 878 -27.24 -3.93 -32.06
C ASP A 878 -27.37 -2.88 -30.97
N ALA A 879 -26.30 -2.64 -30.20
CA ALA A 879 -26.32 -1.67 -29.12
C ALA A 879 -24.91 -1.16 -28.75
N VAL A 880 -24.82 0.13 -28.43
CA VAL A 880 -23.65 0.76 -27.83
C VAL A 880 -24.08 1.56 -26.60
N ARG A 881 -23.22 1.56 -25.58
CA ARG A 881 -23.37 2.38 -24.38
C ARG A 881 -22.01 2.93 -23.98
N ILE A 882 -21.93 4.23 -23.74
CA ILE A 882 -20.83 4.87 -23.01
C ILE A 882 -21.45 5.47 -21.75
N PHE A 883 -20.95 5.09 -20.58
CA PHE A 883 -21.36 5.69 -19.31
C PHE A 883 -20.10 6.03 -18.51
N GLN A 884 -19.76 7.32 -18.48
CA GLN A 884 -18.52 7.79 -17.89
C GLN A 884 -18.69 9.18 -17.27
N VAL A 885 -17.78 9.55 -16.38
CA VAL A 885 -17.64 10.93 -15.91
C VAL A 885 -16.34 11.53 -16.43
N LEU A 886 -16.40 12.80 -16.80
CA LEU A 886 -15.24 13.55 -17.29
C LEU A 886 -14.86 14.67 -16.32
N PRO A 887 -13.56 14.92 -16.10
CA PRO A 887 -13.11 16.01 -15.26
C PRO A 887 -13.30 17.35 -15.96
N VAL A 888 -13.85 18.33 -15.25
CA VAL A 888 -13.96 19.72 -15.68
C VAL A 888 -13.34 20.63 -14.61
N PRO A 889 -12.51 21.62 -14.99
CA PRO A 889 -12.10 21.97 -16.34
C PRO A 889 -11.19 20.90 -17.00
N VAL A 890 -11.25 20.81 -18.32
CA VAL A 890 -10.40 19.92 -19.13
C VAL A 890 -9.01 20.55 -19.25
N VAL A 891 -8.03 20.00 -18.53
CA VAL A 891 -6.67 20.56 -18.44
C VAL A 891 -5.67 19.76 -19.26
N LYS A 892 -4.79 20.45 -19.98
CA LYS A 892 -3.64 19.84 -20.67
C LYS A 892 -2.57 19.46 -19.66
N LYS A 893 -2.18 18.19 -19.61
CA LYS A 893 -0.98 17.77 -18.85
C LYS A 893 0.27 18.32 -19.55
N MET A 894 1.17 18.92 -18.77
CA MET A 894 2.47 19.36 -19.28
C MET A 894 3.38 18.13 -19.49
N LYS A 895 4.28 18.20 -20.47
CA LYS A 895 5.22 17.12 -20.75
C LYS A 895 6.34 17.10 -19.71
N LEU A 896 6.76 15.91 -19.30
CA LEU A 896 7.96 15.71 -18.48
C LEU A 896 9.22 16.11 -19.24
#